data_AF-A0A949XSG8-F1
#
_entry.id   AF-A0A949XSG8-F1
#
_cell.length_a   1.000
_cell.length_b   1.000
_cell.length_c   1.000
_cell.angle_alpha   90.00
_cell.angle_beta   90.00
_cell.angle_gamma   90.00
#
_symmetry.space_group_name_H-M   'P 1'
#
loop_
_entity.id
_entity.type
_entity.pdbx_description
1 polymer ?
#
loop_
_entity_poly.entity_id
_entity_poly.type
_entity_poly.pdbx_seq_one_letter_code
_entity_poly.pdbx_strand_id
1 'polypeptide(L)'
;MSCHSIVHVNGSMGNADFTMSYPPLHEIASSTNPVIRNLERFVTYAAPEAHRRTFMKPFMRTSSEFCAACHKVHLDVPVNQYRWFRGFNEYDNWQASGVSGQGARSFYYPTKSSTCQDCHMPLVSSHDPGNIDGKVHSHFFPGANTAVPYANEDKGQLTRTENFLKSGFITVDIFAIAPVTRQTGETQMIRRGGEAPQANTSFAVGEEAEQSTTAVIRNVGALAAPMDLSHTTLQPGETARVDVVVRTRKIGHFFPGGTVDAFDVWLELEAQDDDGKPIFWSGKVEDDGKGPVEAGAHFYRSFQLDAAGNPINKRNAWQTRSTLYAHLIPPGAADVAHYLITVPKDAKGRIHFTARLNYRKFSWYYTHFSYAGEPKASQPAMLLAADHDSREFSFDPRNIPADVSGKIKDRIPELPIVTLATAQVAVPVSMEGPAWNTVAKTGTKERWNDWGIGLLLQGDLNGAEFAFRKVTEADPSYADGWLNVARALIQEGETDAAKPFLQHAHECNPSLGRIYYFRALVEKADGNYDAALASLQHVAAQYPRDRVVLNQIARILFLKREYPEAVKYLERVCQVDPEDVQMHYTAMLCYRGLGDTERANREQLLFERYKADEASQTITAQRRMVSPEDNNERQLIHDHESVPLP
;
A
#
# COMPACT_ATOMS: atom_id res chain seq x y z
N MET A 1 -0.25 -21.57 22.08
CA MET A 1 -0.25 -22.98 21.63
C MET A 1 -0.88 -23.18 20.25
N SER A 2 -1.85 -22.36 19.83
CA SER A 2 -2.52 -22.50 18.52
C SER A 2 -1.55 -22.53 17.33
N CYS A 3 -0.64 -21.56 17.22
CA CYS A 3 0.35 -21.54 16.13
C CYS A 3 1.25 -22.78 16.11
N HIS A 4 1.68 -23.26 17.28
CA HIS A 4 2.52 -24.46 17.41
C HIS A 4 1.78 -25.78 17.18
N SER A 5 0.45 -25.73 17.07
CA SER A 5 -0.39 -26.88 16.70
C SER A 5 -0.49 -27.04 15.18
N ILE A 6 -0.04 -26.05 14.39
CA ILE A 6 0.03 -26.14 12.94
C ILE A 6 1.17 -27.10 12.58
N VAL A 7 0.84 -28.16 11.84
CA VAL A 7 1.80 -29.19 11.40
C VAL A 7 2.12 -29.12 9.92
N HIS A 8 1.26 -28.48 9.12
CA HIS A 8 1.47 -28.29 7.70
C HIS A 8 0.80 -26.98 7.24
N VAL A 9 1.45 -26.26 6.34
CA VAL A 9 0.90 -25.11 5.61
C VAL A 9 0.65 -25.62 4.19
N ASN A 10 -0.60 -25.65 3.74
CA ASN A 10 -0.93 -26.33 2.49
C ASN A 10 -0.58 -25.48 1.25
N GLY A 11 -0.52 -24.15 1.40
CA GLY A 11 -0.13 -23.22 0.33
C GLY A 11 -0.21 -21.75 0.75
N SER A 12 -0.09 -20.87 -0.25
CA SER A 12 -0.24 -19.40 -0.12
C SER A 12 -1.65 -18.93 -0.46
N MET A 13 -2.68 -19.78 -0.36
CA MET A 13 -4.08 -19.39 -0.63
C MET A 13 -4.66 -18.43 0.42
N GLY A 14 -4.12 -18.45 1.64
CA GLY A 14 -4.66 -17.66 2.75
C GLY A 14 -5.82 -18.35 3.48
N ASN A 15 -6.64 -17.57 4.20
CA ASN A 15 -7.87 -18.05 4.86
C ASN A 15 -7.74 -19.34 5.70
N ALA A 16 -6.70 -19.41 6.53
CA ALA A 16 -6.37 -20.53 7.40
C ALA A 16 -6.09 -21.86 6.67
N ASP A 17 -5.47 -21.79 5.48
CA ASP A 17 -5.03 -22.95 4.70
C ASP A 17 -3.83 -23.70 5.33
N PHE A 18 -4.10 -24.32 6.48
CA PHE A 18 -3.14 -25.12 7.24
C PHE A 18 -3.82 -26.33 7.91
N THR A 19 -3.02 -27.32 8.27
CA THR A 19 -3.46 -28.48 9.06
C THR A 19 -3.00 -28.33 10.51
N MET A 20 -3.92 -28.52 11.46
CA MET A 20 -3.63 -28.53 12.89
C MET A 20 -3.67 -29.94 13.47
N SER A 21 -2.81 -30.23 14.44
CA SER A 21 -2.92 -31.40 15.30
C SER A 21 -2.47 -31.08 16.72
N TYR A 22 -2.94 -31.86 17.70
CA TYR A 22 -2.46 -31.73 19.07
C TYR A 22 -1.01 -32.20 19.16
N PRO A 23 -0.08 -31.35 19.64
CA PRO A 23 1.32 -31.76 19.80
C PRO A 23 1.44 -32.91 20.82
N PRO A 24 2.31 -33.91 20.61
CA PRO A 24 2.44 -35.06 21.52
C PRO A 24 2.71 -34.71 23.00
N LEU A 25 3.35 -33.57 23.29
CA LEU A 25 3.63 -33.11 24.66
C LEU A 25 2.54 -32.17 25.21
N HIS A 26 1.44 -31.94 24.48
CA HIS A 26 0.44 -30.94 24.83
C HIS A 26 -0.20 -31.22 26.18
N GLU A 27 -0.65 -32.45 26.45
CA GLU A 27 -1.33 -32.82 27.71
C GLU A 27 -0.43 -32.65 28.94
N ILE A 28 0.86 -32.92 28.79
CA ILE A 28 1.85 -32.74 29.85
C ILE A 28 2.10 -31.23 30.06
N ALA A 29 2.28 -30.48 28.97
CA ALA A 29 2.55 -29.04 29.02
C ALA A 29 1.35 -28.18 29.47
N SER A 30 0.12 -28.63 29.22
CA SER A 30 -1.11 -27.96 29.64
C SER A 30 -1.68 -28.49 30.97
N SER A 31 -0.99 -29.44 31.61
CA SER A 31 -1.44 -30.06 32.86
C SER A 31 -1.58 -29.00 33.96
N THR A 32 -2.73 -29.03 34.64
CA THR A 32 -2.97 -28.21 35.84
C THR A 32 -2.34 -28.82 37.10
N ASN A 33 -1.83 -30.06 37.03
CA ASN A 33 -1.17 -30.72 38.15
C ASN A 33 0.23 -30.11 38.40
N PRO A 34 0.49 -29.54 39.60
CA PRO A 34 1.76 -28.88 39.90
C PRO A 34 2.99 -29.80 39.77
N VAL A 35 2.86 -31.08 40.09
CA VAL A 35 3.97 -32.06 40.04
C VAL A 35 4.35 -32.34 38.60
N ILE A 36 3.36 -32.62 37.75
CA ILE A 36 3.58 -32.85 36.31
C ILE A 36 4.19 -31.61 35.67
N ARG A 37 3.69 -30.41 36.00
CA ARG A 37 4.20 -29.15 35.46
C ARG A 37 5.63 -28.84 35.90
N ASN A 38 6.00 -29.16 37.14
CA ASN A 38 7.38 -28.98 37.61
C ASN A 38 8.34 -29.99 36.97
N LEU A 39 7.91 -31.24 36.80
CA LEU A 39 8.68 -32.26 36.09
C LEU A 39 8.87 -31.89 34.62
N GLU A 40 7.80 -31.45 33.94
CA GLU A 40 7.84 -30.96 32.56
C GLU A 40 8.85 -29.82 32.43
N ARG A 41 8.78 -28.78 33.29
CA ARG A 41 9.76 -27.71 33.28
C ARG A 41 11.17 -28.23 33.48
N PHE A 42 11.40 -29.08 34.48
CA PHE A 42 12.74 -29.64 34.72
C PHE A 42 13.28 -30.36 33.48
N VAL A 43 12.48 -31.22 32.86
CA VAL A 43 12.86 -31.95 31.64
C VAL A 43 13.08 -31.01 30.46
N THR A 44 12.22 -30.00 30.28
CA THR A 44 12.38 -28.99 29.22
C THR A 44 13.67 -28.18 29.39
N TYR A 45 14.08 -27.85 30.61
CA TYR A 45 15.34 -27.13 30.87
C TYR A 45 16.56 -28.04 30.74
N ALA A 46 16.48 -29.30 31.19
CA ALA A 46 17.59 -30.24 31.14
C ALA A 46 17.83 -30.82 29.72
N ALA A 47 16.76 -31.02 28.95
CA ALA A 47 16.78 -31.63 27.62
C ALA A 47 15.77 -30.95 26.66
N PRO A 48 16.03 -29.69 26.25
CA PRO A 48 15.07 -28.87 25.50
C PRO A 48 14.73 -29.39 24.10
N GLU A 49 15.50 -30.34 23.55
CA GLU A 49 15.35 -30.78 22.16
C GLU A 49 13.99 -31.43 21.87
N ALA A 50 13.47 -32.24 22.80
CA ALA A 50 12.16 -32.89 22.64
C ALA A 50 11.03 -31.85 22.62
N HIS A 51 11.10 -30.84 23.51
CA HIS A 51 10.18 -29.71 23.54
C HIS A 51 10.28 -28.90 22.23
N ARG A 52 11.49 -28.55 21.80
CA ARG A 52 11.75 -27.78 20.58
C ARG A 52 11.19 -28.47 19.34
N ARG A 53 11.46 -29.76 19.12
CA ARG A 53 10.95 -30.50 17.95
C ARG A 53 9.42 -30.63 17.96
N THR A 54 8.84 -30.72 19.15
CA THR A 54 7.39 -30.85 19.31
C THR A 54 6.68 -29.56 18.89
N PHE A 55 7.16 -28.40 19.33
CA PHE A 55 6.44 -27.14 19.14
C PHE A 55 6.98 -26.28 17.97
N MET A 56 8.27 -26.37 17.61
CA MET A 56 8.86 -25.54 16.55
C MET A 56 9.10 -26.34 15.26
N LYS A 57 8.17 -26.21 14.30
CA LYS A 57 8.31 -26.83 12.98
C LYS A 57 9.33 -26.07 12.10
N PRO A 58 9.97 -26.72 11.11
CA PRO A 58 10.95 -26.06 10.24
C PRO A 58 10.39 -24.81 9.53
N PHE A 59 9.18 -24.90 8.97
CA PHE A 59 8.57 -23.79 8.22
C PHE A 59 8.32 -22.52 9.06
N MET A 60 8.18 -22.64 10.39
CA MET A 60 7.98 -21.48 11.27
C MET A 60 9.22 -20.56 11.33
N ARG A 61 10.40 -21.08 10.98
CA ARG A 61 11.67 -20.34 11.02
C ARG A 61 12.16 -19.87 9.66
N THR A 62 11.73 -20.52 8.59
CA THR A 62 12.38 -20.39 7.27
C THR A 62 11.44 -19.89 6.18
N SER A 63 10.17 -19.66 6.48
CA SER A 63 9.14 -19.43 5.47
C SER A 63 8.15 -18.35 5.92
N SER A 64 7.91 -17.39 5.02
CA SER A 64 6.86 -16.38 5.16
C SER A 64 5.50 -16.93 4.71
N GLU A 65 5.46 -18.06 3.97
CA GLU A 65 4.22 -18.74 3.58
C GLU A 65 3.37 -19.12 4.80
N PHE A 66 4.02 -19.40 5.94
CA PHE A 66 3.31 -19.57 7.21
C PHE A 66 2.44 -18.36 7.57
N CYS A 67 2.94 -17.14 7.32
CA CYS A 67 2.18 -15.92 7.56
C CYS A 67 1.05 -15.73 6.54
N ALA A 68 1.19 -16.24 5.31
CA ALA A 68 0.18 -16.12 4.26
C ALA A 68 -1.17 -16.69 4.71
N ALA A 69 -1.18 -17.80 5.45
CA ALA A 69 -2.42 -18.42 5.90
C ALA A 69 -3.32 -17.49 6.74
N CYS A 70 -2.74 -16.48 7.40
CA CYS A 70 -3.51 -15.46 8.15
C CYS A 70 -3.46 -14.07 7.52
N HIS A 71 -2.42 -13.77 6.73
CA HIS A 71 -2.15 -12.44 6.17
C HIS A 71 -2.47 -12.30 4.68
N LYS A 72 -3.08 -13.33 4.09
CA LYS A 72 -3.80 -13.28 2.83
C LYS A 72 -5.22 -13.72 3.11
N VAL A 73 -6.17 -12.81 2.87
CA VAL A 73 -7.58 -13.00 3.21
C VAL A 73 -8.43 -12.69 1.99
N HIS A 74 -9.49 -13.47 1.81
CA HIS A 74 -10.53 -13.17 0.84
C HIS A 74 -11.91 -13.48 1.43
N LEU A 75 -12.94 -12.80 0.93
CA LEU A 75 -14.34 -13.06 1.24
C LEU A 75 -14.94 -13.77 0.05
N ASP A 76 -15.58 -14.91 0.28
CA ASP A 76 -16.19 -15.71 -0.77
C ASP A 76 -17.71 -15.74 -0.65
N VAL A 77 -18.39 -16.28 -1.67
CA VAL A 77 -19.86 -16.33 -1.78
C VAL A 77 -20.55 -16.82 -0.49
N PRO A 78 -20.06 -17.86 0.23
CA PRO A 78 -20.70 -18.29 1.48
C PRO A 78 -20.68 -17.24 2.60
N VAL A 79 -19.73 -16.30 2.57
CA VAL A 79 -19.55 -15.25 3.60
C VAL A 79 -20.26 -13.96 3.21
N ASN A 80 -20.25 -13.58 1.94
CA ASN A 80 -20.74 -12.28 1.48
C ASN A 80 -21.98 -12.34 0.56
N GLN A 81 -22.42 -13.53 0.16
CA GLN A 81 -23.57 -13.76 -0.75
C GLN A 81 -23.45 -13.03 -2.10
N TYR A 82 -22.23 -12.79 -2.58
CA TYR A 82 -21.99 -12.00 -3.79
C TYR A 82 -20.98 -12.66 -4.72
N ARG A 83 -19.69 -12.62 -4.38
CA ARG A 83 -18.59 -13.18 -5.20
C ARG A 83 -17.33 -13.28 -4.38
N TRP A 84 -16.29 -13.88 -4.96
CA TRP A 84 -14.94 -13.73 -4.41
C TRP A 84 -14.54 -12.25 -4.45
N PHE A 85 -14.12 -11.75 -3.29
CA PHE A 85 -13.69 -10.37 -3.06
C PHE A 85 -12.39 -10.42 -2.26
N ARG A 86 -11.34 -9.77 -2.79
CA ARG A 86 -10.04 -9.77 -2.13
C ARG A 86 -10.11 -8.98 -0.82
N GLY A 87 -9.62 -9.59 0.26
CA GLY A 87 -9.32 -8.90 1.52
C GLY A 87 -7.86 -8.44 1.53
N PHE A 88 -7.33 -8.11 2.70
CA PHE A 88 -5.92 -7.70 2.78
C PHE A 88 -4.99 -8.86 2.37
N ASN A 89 -3.96 -8.52 1.61
CA ASN A 89 -3.02 -9.48 1.05
C ASN A 89 -1.58 -8.98 1.21
N GLU A 90 -1.04 -9.15 2.42
CA GLU A 90 0.31 -8.69 2.72
C GLU A 90 1.38 -9.65 2.23
N TYR A 91 1.05 -10.94 2.14
CA TYR A 91 2.01 -11.95 1.72
C TYR A 91 2.42 -11.76 0.25
N ASP A 92 1.47 -11.61 -0.68
CA ASP A 92 1.82 -11.44 -2.09
C ASP A 92 2.47 -10.07 -2.34
N ASN A 93 2.06 -9.04 -1.61
CA ASN A 93 2.71 -7.73 -1.62
C ASN A 93 4.19 -7.84 -1.18
N TRP A 94 4.45 -8.57 -0.10
CA TRP A 94 5.81 -8.87 0.34
C TRP A 94 6.57 -9.71 -0.67
N GLN A 95 5.96 -10.78 -1.18
CA GLN A 95 6.57 -11.70 -2.11
C GLN A 95 7.01 -10.97 -3.39
N ALA A 96 6.17 -10.08 -3.93
CA ALA A 96 6.45 -9.29 -5.12
C ALA A 96 7.40 -8.09 -4.89
N SER A 97 7.83 -7.85 -3.65
CA SER A 97 8.69 -6.72 -3.30
C SER A 97 10.20 -7.05 -3.40
N GLY A 98 11.02 -6.01 -3.40
CA GLY A 98 12.48 -6.14 -3.28
C GLY A 98 12.90 -6.62 -1.89
N VAL A 99 12.02 -6.51 -0.88
CA VAL A 99 12.29 -6.95 0.49
C VAL A 99 12.31 -8.47 0.61
N SER A 100 11.46 -9.19 -0.13
CA SER A 100 11.55 -10.67 -0.20
C SER A 100 12.81 -11.14 -0.94
N GLY A 101 13.43 -10.27 -1.73
CA GLY A 101 14.47 -10.63 -2.69
C GLY A 101 13.96 -11.38 -3.92
N GLN A 102 12.64 -11.41 -4.14
CA GLN A 102 12.02 -12.09 -5.29
C GLN A 102 11.35 -11.12 -6.26
N GLY A 103 11.07 -9.87 -5.89
CA GLY A 103 10.45 -8.89 -6.77
C GLY A 103 11.45 -8.16 -7.66
N ALA A 104 11.52 -8.51 -8.94
CA ALA A 104 12.47 -8.01 -9.91
C ALA A 104 12.23 -6.56 -10.36
N ARG A 105 11.07 -5.96 -10.06
CA ARG A 105 10.63 -4.64 -10.59
C ARG A 105 10.62 -3.52 -9.55
N SER A 106 11.17 -3.77 -8.36
CA SER A 106 11.17 -2.80 -7.27
C SER A 106 11.99 -1.56 -7.60
N PHE A 107 11.56 -0.39 -7.14
CA PHE A 107 12.31 0.85 -7.30
C PHE A 107 13.57 0.85 -6.42
N TYR A 108 13.47 0.29 -5.21
CA TYR A 108 14.58 0.16 -4.28
C TYR A 108 14.67 -1.27 -3.73
N TYR A 109 15.90 -1.71 -3.47
CA TYR A 109 16.21 -3.00 -2.85
C TYR A 109 16.95 -2.79 -1.53
N PRO A 110 16.57 -3.47 -0.44
CA PRO A 110 17.41 -3.51 0.74
C PRO A 110 18.69 -4.27 0.44
N THR A 111 19.74 -4.00 1.21
CA THR A 111 21.03 -4.71 1.10
C THR A 111 20.90 -6.21 1.37
N LYS A 112 19.90 -6.61 2.16
CA LYS A 112 19.57 -8.00 2.47
C LYS A 112 18.07 -8.20 2.40
N SER A 113 17.64 -9.31 1.80
CA SER A 113 16.24 -9.73 1.88
C SER A 113 15.83 -10.04 3.31
N SER A 114 14.55 -9.87 3.61
CA SER A 114 13.95 -10.06 4.93
C SER A 114 12.63 -10.81 4.80
N THR A 115 12.36 -11.65 5.80
CA THR A 115 11.09 -12.35 5.98
C THR A 115 10.11 -11.52 6.81
N CYS A 116 8.84 -11.94 6.87
CA CYS A 116 7.86 -11.30 7.76
C CYS A 116 8.33 -11.32 9.22
N GLN A 117 8.98 -12.41 9.65
CA GLN A 117 9.47 -12.62 11.01
C GLN A 117 10.61 -11.66 11.38
N ASP A 118 11.47 -11.28 10.43
CA ASP A 118 12.58 -10.35 10.69
C ASP A 118 12.06 -8.97 11.16
N CYS A 119 10.92 -8.53 10.62
CA CYS A 119 10.27 -7.27 11.00
C CYS A 119 9.27 -7.41 12.15
N HIS A 120 8.45 -8.47 12.13
CA HIS A 120 7.32 -8.62 13.07
C HIS A 120 7.63 -9.47 14.32
N MET A 121 8.71 -10.25 14.29
CA MET A 121 9.22 -11.05 15.41
C MET A 121 10.70 -10.75 15.67
N PRO A 122 11.07 -9.48 15.93
CA PRO A 122 12.47 -9.10 16.03
C PRO A 122 13.19 -9.83 17.16
N LEU A 123 14.50 -10.03 17.01
CA LEU A 123 15.33 -10.57 18.08
C LEU A 123 15.40 -9.60 19.26
N VAL A 124 15.09 -10.10 20.45
CA VAL A 124 15.15 -9.35 21.71
C VAL A 124 16.05 -10.08 22.70
N SER A 125 16.73 -9.31 23.56
CA SER A 125 17.58 -9.88 24.61
C SER A 125 16.76 -10.77 25.55
N SER A 126 17.31 -11.94 25.87
CA SER A 126 16.67 -12.92 26.74
C SER A 126 17.70 -13.77 27.48
N HIS A 127 17.36 -14.13 28.71
CA HIS A 127 18.12 -15.08 29.53
C HIS A 127 17.46 -16.47 29.54
N ASP A 128 16.46 -16.70 28.68
CA ASP A 128 15.83 -18.00 28.51
C ASP A 128 16.87 -19.05 28.09
N PRO A 129 16.92 -20.27 28.65
CA PRO A 129 17.90 -21.27 28.27
C PRO A 129 17.92 -21.64 26.78
N GLY A 130 16.81 -21.40 26.06
CA GLY A 130 16.68 -21.58 24.62
C GLY A 130 17.16 -20.39 23.78
N ASN A 131 17.76 -19.37 24.40
CA ASN A 131 18.33 -18.23 23.69
C ASN A 131 19.51 -18.63 22.79
N ILE A 132 19.71 -17.88 21.71
CA ILE A 132 20.89 -17.96 20.85
C ILE A 132 21.59 -16.62 20.97
N ASP A 133 22.85 -16.63 21.42
CA ASP A 133 23.67 -15.44 21.64
C ASP A 133 22.99 -14.37 22.51
N GLY A 134 22.29 -14.80 23.56
CA GLY A 134 21.56 -13.94 24.48
C GLY A 134 20.25 -13.38 23.92
N LYS A 135 19.74 -13.91 22.80
CA LYS A 135 18.55 -13.39 22.12
C LYS A 135 17.52 -14.46 21.76
N VAL A 136 16.27 -14.06 21.66
CA VAL A 136 15.14 -14.87 21.16
C VAL A 136 14.26 -14.04 20.23
N HIS A 137 13.55 -14.69 19.32
CA HIS A 137 12.52 -14.00 18.53
C HIS A 137 11.37 -13.60 19.42
N SER A 138 11.03 -12.32 19.36
CA SER A 138 9.92 -11.76 20.11
C SER A 138 8.60 -12.29 19.57
N HIS A 139 7.75 -12.81 20.47
CA HIS A 139 6.34 -13.06 20.18
C HIS A 139 5.48 -11.82 20.44
N PHE A 140 6.13 -10.71 20.81
CA PHE A 140 5.49 -9.42 20.92
C PHE A 140 5.47 -8.77 19.54
N PHE A 141 4.28 -8.69 18.96
CA PHE A 141 4.01 -8.02 17.71
C PHE A 141 3.52 -6.60 18.03
N PRO A 142 4.34 -5.54 17.90
CA PRO A 142 3.89 -4.17 18.21
C PRO A 142 2.68 -3.75 17.35
N GLY A 143 2.54 -4.35 16.16
CA GLY A 143 1.26 -4.56 15.49
C GLY A 143 0.46 -3.31 15.10
N ALA A 144 1.10 -2.15 14.99
CA ALA A 144 0.49 -0.83 14.71
C ALA A 144 -0.81 -0.53 15.49
N ASN A 145 -1.12 -1.27 16.56
CA ASN A 145 -2.44 -1.23 17.21
C ASN A 145 -2.34 -0.43 18.50
N THR A 146 -2.66 0.87 18.40
CA THR A 146 -2.75 1.76 19.56
C THR A 146 -4.09 1.65 20.28
N ALA A 147 -5.14 1.16 19.61
CA ALA A 147 -6.50 1.13 20.14
C ALA A 147 -6.66 0.15 21.32
N VAL A 148 -6.18 -1.08 21.16
CA VAL A 148 -6.28 -2.12 22.20
C VAL A 148 -5.53 -1.74 23.48
N PRO A 149 -4.25 -1.33 23.45
CA PRO A 149 -3.58 -0.91 24.66
C PRO A 149 -4.18 0.35 25.28
N TYR A 150 -4.63 1.32 24.46
CA TYR A 150 -5.31 2.50 24.96
C TYR A 150 -6.59 2.14 25.73
N ALA A 151 -7.48 1.32 25.13
CA ALA A 151 -8.71 0.87 25.75
C ALA A 151 -8.49 0.04 27.03
N ASN A 152 -7.33 -0.62 27.17
CA ASN A 152 -6.95 -1.39 28.35
C ASN A 152 -6.07 -0.61 29.35
N GLU A 153 -5.83 0.68 29.08
CA GLU A 153 -4.95 1.55 29.86
C GLU A 153 -3.53 0.99 30.04
N ASP A 154 -3.05 0.21 29.05
CA ASP A 154 -1.70 -0.34 29.01
C ASP A 154 -0.74 0.66 28.39
N LYS A 155 -0.23 1.56 29.22
CA LYS A 155 0.74 2.60 28.81
C LYS A 155 2.04 2.00 28.26
N GLY A 156 2.49 0.88 28.81
CA GLY A 156 3.74 0.24 28.41
C GLY A 156 3.66 -0.32 26.99
N GLN A 157 2.56 -1.00 26.67
CA GLN A 157 2.27 -1.45 25.32
C GLN A 157 2.08 -0.28 24.36
N LEU A 158 1.30 0.74 24.76
CA LEU A 158 1.02 1.90 23.92
C LEU A 158 2.30 2.62 23.49
N THR A 159 3.18 2.97 24.43
CA THR A 159 4.46 3.63 24.12
C THR A 159 5.35 2.79 23.21
N ARG A 160 5.37 1.46 23.37
CA ARG A 160 6.14 0.57 22.47
C ARG A 160 5.57 0.61 21.04
N THR A 161 4.26 0.57 20.90
CA THR A 161 3.61 0.67 19.58
C THR A 161 3.82 2.05 18.95
N GLU A 162 3.75 3.14 19.71
CA GLU A 162 4.05 4.49 19.22
C GLU A 162 5.50 4.64 18.77
N ASN A 163 6.46 4.10 19.52
CA ASN A 163 7.88 4.11 19.15
C ASN A 163 8.12 3.31 17.87
N PHE A 164 7.43 2.19 17.69
CA PHE A 164 7.45 1.43 16.43
C PHE A 164 6.88 2.26 15.27
N LEU A 165 5.74 2.92 15.48
CA LEU A 165 5.09 3.79 14.50
C LEU A 165 5.98 4.99 14.09
N LYS A 166 6.86 5.45 14.99
CA LYS A 166 7.80 6.56 14.76
C LYS A 166 9.23 6.11 14.39
N SER A 167 9.42 4.84 14.02
CA SER A 167 10.76 4.27 13.78
C SER A 167 11.44 4.70 12.46
N GLY A 168 10.79 5.59 11.68
CA GLY A 168 11.32 6.07 10.40
C GLY A 168 11.16 5.06 9.25
N PHE A 169 10.19 4.14 9.34
CA PHE A 169 9.86 3.26 8.21
C PHE A 169 9.13 3.98 7.08
N ILE A 170 8.67 5.21 7.31
CA ILE A 170 8.03 6.10 6.36
C ILE A 170 8.56 7.52 6.54
N THR A 171 8.66 8.29 5.46
CA THR A 171 9.13 9.69 5.48
C THR A 171 8.15 10.59 4.72
N VAL A 172 8.11 11.86 5.08
CA VAL A 172 7.36 12.92 4.37
C VAL A 172 8.37 13.96 3.90
N ASP A 173 8.13 14.57 2.74
CA ASP A 173 8.93 15.66 2.18
C ASP A 173 8.02 16.69 1.49
N ILE A 174 8.17 17.97 1.82
CA ILE A 174 7.50 19.06 1.11
C ILE A 174 8.41 19.44 -0.05
N PHE A 175 8.14 18.87 -1.21
CA PHE A 175 9.16 18.70 -2.24
C PHE A 175 9.15 19.81 -3.27
N ALA A 176 8.01 20.08 -3.91
CA ALA A 176 7.94 20.98 -5.05
C ALA A 176 6.82 22.01 -4.93
N ILE A 177 7.02 23.16 -5.55
CA ILE A 177 6.01 24.19 -5.69
C ILE A 177 5.98 24.74 -7.12
N ALA A 178 4.79 24.93 -7.66
CA ALA A 178 4.57 25.38 -9.04
C ALA A 178 3.47 26.45 -9.10
N PRO A 179 3.52 27.39 -10.07
CA PRO A 179 2.44 28.35 -10.27
C PRO A 179 1.19 27.65 -10.82
N VAL A 180 0.02 28.18 -10.48
CA VAL A 180 -1.23 27.83 -11.15
C VAL A 180 -1.61 28.95 -12.10
N THR A 181 -1.20 28.81 -13.36
CA THR A 181 -1.58 29.75 -14.42
C THR A 181 -3.03 29.52 -14.82
N ARG A 182 -3.92 30.44 -14.44
CA ARG A 182 -5.30 30.50 -14.96
C ARG A 182 -5.32 31.02 -16.41
N GLN A 183 -4.56 30.42 -17.33
CA GLN A 183 -4.72 30.75 -18.74
C GLN A 183 -5.85 29.91 -19.35
N THR A 184 -6.88 30.60 -19.85
CA THR A 184 -7.85 30.05 -20.80
C THR A 184 -7.08 29.54 -22.03
N GLY A 185 -6.80 28.25 -22.09
CA GLY A 185 -6.05 27.62 -23.19
C GLY A 185 -4.91 26.71 -22.77
N GLU A 186 -4.58 26.59 -21.48
CA GLU A 186 -3.61 25.58 -21.04
C GLU A 186 -4.15 24.16 -21.25
N THR A 187 -3.24 23.31 -21.68
CA THR A 187 -3.44 22.05 -22.41
C THR A 187 -4.58 21.24 -21.81
N GLN A 188 -5.62 20.97 -22.60
CA GLN A 188 -6.64 19.97 -22.25
C GLN A 188 -5.93 18.76 -21.66
N MET A 189 -6.37 18.25 -20.49
CA MET A 189 -6.01 16.91 -20.06
C MET A 189 -6.43 15.95 -21.17
N ILE A 190 -5.52 15.64 -22.08
CA ILE A 190 -5.76 14.63 -23.10
C ILE A 190 -5.59 13.31 -22.37
N ARG A 191 -6.69 12.78 -21.84
CA ARG A 191 -6.75 11.40 -21.38
C ARG A 191 -6.55 10.51 -22.60
N ARG A 192 -5.33 10.01 -22.80
CA ARG A 192 -5.07 8.89 -23.71
C ARG A 192 -5.06 7.62 -22.90
N GLY A 193 -6.25 7.16 -22.55
CA GLY A 193 -6.45 5.79 -22.12
C GLY A 193 -7.88 5.41 -22.41
N GLY A 194 -8.07 4.19 -22.90
CA GLY A 194 -9.41 3.68 -23.19
C GLY A 194 -10.30 3.77 -21.96
N GLU A 195 -11.61 3.71 -22.18
CA GLU A 195 -12.61 3.35 -21.17
C GLU A 195 -12.41 1.90 -20.69
N ALA A 196 -11.16 1.51 -20.41
CA ALA A 196 -10.85 0.25 -19.77
C ALA A 196 -11.37 0.37 -18.33
N PRO A 197 -12.23 -0.55 -17.87
CA PRO A 197 -12.68 -0.57 -16.49
C PRO A 197 -11.47 -0.55 -15.56
N GLN A 198 -11.37 0.45 -14.68
CA GLN A 198 -10.46 0.34 -13.54
C GLN A 198 -10.91 -0.89 -12.75
N ALA A 199 -9.99 -1.83 -12.54
CA ALA A 199 -10.27 -2.98 -11.69
C ALA A 199 -10.56 -2.47 -10.28
N ASN A 200 -11.79 -2.67 -9.80
CA ASN A 200 -12.19 -2.34 -8.44
C ASN A 200 -11.63 -3.37 -7.46
N THR A 201 -10.31 -3.34 -7.28
CA THR A 201 -9.59 -4.14 -6.30
C THR A 201 -9.36 -3.32 -5.03
N SER A 202 -9.71 -3.90 -3.90
CA SER A 202 -9.46 -3.33 -2.56
C SER A 202 -7.97 -3.34 -2.20
N PHE A 203 -7.21 -4.30 -2.75
CA PHE A 203 -5.78 -4.52 -2.53
C PHE A 203 -5.15 -4.99 -3.86
N ALA A 204 -4.58 -4.05 -4.60
CA ALA A 204 -3.88 -4.36 -5.84
C ALA A 204 -2.59 -5.15 -5.55
N VAL A 205 -2.30 -6.19 -6.35
CA VAL A 205 -1.08 -7.00 -6.22
C VAL A 205 -0.36 -7.14 -7.57
N GLY A 206 0.95 -6.94 -7.58
CA GLY A 206 1.79 -7.18 -8.76
C GLY A 206 1.46 -6.28 -9.95
N GLU A 207 1.06 -6.84 -11.09
CA GLU A 207 0.70 -6.06 -12.30
C GLU A 207 -0.57 -5.24 -12.11
N GLU A 208 -1.52 -5.67 -11.27
CA GLU A 208 -2.75 -4.89 -11.01
C GLU A 208 -2.45 -3.53 -10.38
N ALA A 209 -1.38 -3.44 -9.59
CA ALA A 209 -0.94 -2.19 -8.95
C ALA A 209 -0.18 -1.26 -9.92
N GLU A 210 0.26 -1.77 -11.08
CA GLU A 210 0.98 -1.00 -12.10
C GLU A 210 0.12 -0.69 -13.34
N GLN A 211 -0.91 -1.50 -13.62
CA GLN A 211 -1.79 -1.39 -14.80
C GLN A 211 -3.11 -0.66 -14.54
N SER A 212 -3.46 -0.34 -13.29
CA SER A 212 -4.74 0.30 -12.92
C SER A 212 -4.87 1.77 -13.32
N THR A 213 -3.83 2.34 -13.93
CA THR A 213 -3.69 3.78 -14.10
C THR A 213 -3.80 4.19 -15.56
N THR A 214 -4.86 4.93 -15.90
CA THR A 214 -4.97 5.65 -17.18
C THR A 214 -3.81 6.64 -17.27
N ALA A 215 -2.98 6.51 -18.31
CA ALA A 215 -1.89 7.46 -18.54
C ALA A 215 -2.43 8.89 -18.73
N VAL A 216 -1.85 9.84 -18.01
CA VAL A 216 -2.15 11.27 -18.13
C VAL A 216 -0.87 11.97 -18.61
N ILE A 217 -0.97 12.66 -19.74
CA ILE A 217 0.13 13.43 -20.29
C ILE A 217 -0.07 14.88 -19.85
N ARG A 218 0.76 15.34 -18.89
CA ARG A 218 0.78 16.73 -18.43
C ARG A 218 2.15 17.34 -18.73
N ASN A 219 2.19 18.49 -19.40
CA ASN A 219 3.46 19.20 -19.57
C ASN A 219 3.91 19.78 -18.23
N VAL A 220 5.18 19.56 -17.88
CA VAL A 220 5.79 20.18 -16.70
C VAL A 220 6.02 21.65 -17.01
N GLY A 221 5.29 22.52 -16.32
CA GLY A 221 5.45 23.97 -16.40
C GLY A 221 6.63 24.48 -15.57
N ALA A 222 6.57 25.76 -15.18
CA ALA A 222 7.53 26.32 -14.23
C ALA A 222 7.46 25.59 -12.88
N LEU A 223 8.60 25.30 -12.27
CA LEU A 223 8.68 24.48 -11.04
C LEU A 223 9.86 24.94 -10.17
N ALA A 224 9.63 25.04 -8.86
CA ALA A 224 10.69 25.19 -7.88
C ALA A 224 10.81 23.92 -7.02
N ALA A 225 11.95 23.24 -7.11
CA ALA A 225 12.19 21.99 -6.38
C ALA A 225 13.70 21.64 -6.25
N PRO A 226 14.15 21.01 -5.16
CA PRO A 226 13.41 20.85 -3.91
C PRO A 226 13.15 22.21 -3.23
N MET A 227 12.00 22.40 -2.59
CA MET A 227 11.53 23.71 -2.10
C MET A 227 12.49 24.40 -1.13
N ASP A 228 13.13 23.64 -0.26
CA ASP A 228 14.13 24.13 0.71
C ASP A 228 15.47 24.53 0.06
N LEU A 229 15.69 24.18 -1.20
CA LEU A 229 16.96 24.42 -1.92
C LEU A 229 16.80 25.34 -3.14
N SER A 230 15.57 25.53 -3.64
CA SER A 230 15.29 26.31 -4.85
C SER A 230 15.44 27.82 -4.65
N HIS A 231 15.47 28.28 -3.40
CA HIS A 231 15.46 29.70 -3.03
C HIS A 231 14.30 30.47 -3.68
N THR A 232 13.17 29.78 -3.89
CA THR A 232 11.97 30.37 -4.46
C THR A 232 11.31 31.35 -3.49
N THR A 233 10.49 32.24 -4.02
CA THR A 233 9.70 33.23 -3.27
C THR A 233 8.23 33.11 -3.68
N LEU A 234 7.32 33.51 -2.80
CA LEU A 234 5.90 33.59 -3.11
C LEU A 234 5.43 35.05 -3.22
N GLN A 235 4.54 35.35 -4.16
CA GLN A 235 3.91 36.65 -4.31
C GLN A 235 2.58 36.73 -3.55
N PRO A 236 2.29 37.86 -2.86
CA PRO A 236 0.98 38.10 -2.27
C PRO A 236 -0.16 37.99 -3.30
N GLY A 237 -1.21 37.24 -2.97
CA GLY A 237 -2.37 37.04 -3.83
C GLY A 237 -2.22 35.97 -4.92
N GLU A 238 -1.04 35.37 -5.08
CA GLU A 238 -0.87 34.29 -6.05
C GLU A 238 -1.46 32.97 -5.57
N THR A 239 -1.65 32.03 -6.49
CA THR A 239 -2.01 30.65 -6.17
C THR A 239 -0.95 29.72 -6.71
N ALA A 240 -0.43 28.87 -5.83
CA ALA A 240 0.60 27.89 -6.13
C ALA A 240 0.13 26.49 -5.74
N ARG A 241 0.62 25.49 -6.46
CA ARG A 241 0.46 24.08 -6.11
C ARG A 241 1.69 23.62 -5.36
N VAL A 242 1.50 23.01 -4.19
CA VAL A 242 2.55 22.39 -3.38
C VAL A 242 2.40 20.88 -3.43
N ASP A 243 3.49 20.19 -3.75
CA ASP A 243 3.57 18.74 -3.78
C ASP A 243 4.25 18.22 -2.52
N VAL A 244 3.56 17.34 -1.81
CA VAL A 244 4.08 16.65 -0.62
C VAL A 244 4.24 15.17 -0.94
N VAL A 245 5.46 14.66 -0.75
CA VAL A 245 5.85 13.29 -1.06
C VAL A 245 5.82 12.44 0.21
N VAL A 246 5.19 11.28 0.15
CA VAL A 246 5.20 10.27 1.24
C VAL A 246 5.90 9.00 0.76
N ARG A 247 6.90 8.52 1.49
CA ARG A 247 7.84 7.48 1.01
C ARG A 247 8.02 6.32 1.98
N THR A 248 7.81 5.08 1.51
CA THR A 248 7.96 3.83 2.30
C THR A 248 9.40 3.27 2.38
N ARG A 249 10.12 3.49 3.47
CA ARG A 249 11.55 3.12 3.57
C ARG A 249 11.80 1.66 3.96
N LYS A 250 11.14 1.16 5.02
CA LYS A 250 11.44 -0.15 5.65
C LYS A 250 10.19 -1.03 5.76
N ILE A 251 9.40 -1.08 4.69
CA ILE A 251 8.13 -1.81 4.64
C ILE A 251 8.22 -2.84 3.51
N GLY A 252 7.85 -4.08 3.82
CA GLY A 252 7.84 -5.18 2.84
C GLY A 252 6.55 -5.28 2.04
N HIS A 253 5.45 -4.70 2.52
CA HIS A 253 4.14 -4.74 1.89
C HIS A 253 3.58 -3.32 1.70
N PHE A 254 2.33 -3.20 1.24
CA PHE A 254 1.72 -1.89 1.00
C PHE A 254 1.52 -1.13 2.31
N PHE A 255 1.63 0.19 2.25
CA PHE A 255 1.35 1.09 3.37
C PHE A 255 0.09 1.92 3.12
N PRO A 256 -0.80 2.06 4.13
CA PRO A 256 -0.86 1.24 5.33
C PRO A 256 -1.13 -0.24 5.00
N GLY A 257 -0.82 -1.13 5.94
CA GLY A 257 -1.14 -2.56 5.83
C GLY A 257 -2.22 -2.97 6.81
N GLY A 258 -2.87 -4.12 6.58
CA GLY A 258 -3.95 -4.68 7.39
C GLY A 258 -5.34 -4.29 6.89
N THR A 259 -6.29 -4.10 7.81
CA THR A 259 -7.68 -3.69 7.50
C THR A 259 -7.75 -2.19 7.21
N VAL A 260 -7.14 -1.77 6.10
CA VAL A 260 -7.02 -0.36 5.67
C VAL A 260 -8.35 0.31 5.34
N ASP A 261 -9.46 -0.43 5.37
CA ASP A 261 -10.84 0.07 5.36
C ASP A 261 -11.27 0.69 6.71
N ALA A 262 -10.58 0.34 7.81
CA ALA A 262 -11.02 0.64 9.16
C ALA A 262 -10.18 1.71 9.87
N PHE A 263 -9.10 2.20 9.27
CA PHE A 263 -8.12 3.10 9.92
C PHE A 263 -8.26 4.52 9.37
N ASP A 264 -7.88 5.53 10.16
CA ASP A 264 -7.57 6.84 9.60
C ASP A 264 -6.05 6.98 9.47
N VAL A 265 -5.58 7.03 8.24
CA VAL A 265 -4.21 7.40 7.90
C VAL A 265 -4.31 8.51 6.87
N TRP A 266 -3.81 9.69 7.20
CA TRP A 266 -3.99 10.86 6.34
C TRP A 266 -2.76 11.75 6.36
N LEU A 267 -2.58 12.48 5.27
CA LEU A 267 -1.55 13.51 5.15
C LEU A 267 -2.18 14.87 5.43
N GLU A 268 -1.69 15.51 6.47
CA GLU A 268 -2.05 16.87 6.85
C GLU A 268 -1.00 17.84 6.29
N LEU A 269 -1.46 18.95 5.71
CA LEU A 269 -0.63 20.09 5.35
C LEU A 269 -1.21 21.36 5.97
N GLU A 270 -0.38 22.04 6.75
CA GLU A 270 -0.70 23.31 7.40
C GLU A 270 0.30 24.37 6.91
N ALA A 271 -0.19 25.56 6.55
CA ALA A 271 0.65 26.72 6.25
C ALA A 271 0.28 27.88 7.16
N GLN A 272 1.29 28.53 7.77
CA GLN A 272 1.11 29.67 8.67
C GLN A 272 2.05 30.82 8.28
N ASP A 273 1.69 32.07 8.61
CA ASP A 273 2.64 33.19 8.53
C ASP A 273 3.62 33.23 9.71
N ASP A 274 4.53 34.22 9.72
CA ASP A 274 5.50 34.43 10.81
C ASP A 274 4.85 34.73 12.18
N ASP A 275 3.59 35.18 12.20
CA ASP A 275 2.82 35.45 13.43
C ASP A 275 2.04 34.22 13.91
N GLY A 276 2.14 33.09 13.19
CA GLY A 276 1.44 31.84 13.48
C GLY A 276 -0.03 31.83 13.05
N LYS A 277 -0.46 32.81 12.24
CA LYS A 277 -1.82 32.83 11.70
C LYS A 277 -1.93 31.79 10.57
N PRO A 278 -2.95 30.92 10.59
CA PRO A 278 -3.14 29.94 9.53
C PRO A 278 -3.50 30.62 8.20
N ILE A 279 -2.83 30.19 7.13
CA ILE A 279 -3.05 30.59 5.73
C ILE A 279 -3.70 29.45 4.94
N PHE A 280 -3.37 28.21 5.28
CA PHE A 280 -3.88 27.01 4.64
C PHE A 280 -3.94 25.88 5.65
N TRP A 281 -4.97 25.02 5.58
CA TRP A 281 -5.02 23.79 6.35
C TRP A 281 -5.86 22.73 5.65
N SER A 282 -5.24 21.60 5.31
CA SER A 282 -5.92 20.36 4.89
C SER A 282 -5.50 19.22 5.81
N GLY A 283 -6.42 18.29 6.10
CA GLY A 283 -6.22 17.22 7.08
C GLY A 283 -6.46 17.64 8.54
N LYS A 284 -7.18 18.75 8.75
CA LYS A 284 -7.57 19.22 10.10
C LYS A 284 -8.51 18.20 10.75
N VAL A 285 -8.28 17.95 12.03
CA VAL A 285 -9.17 17.12 12.86
C VAL A 285 -10.14 18.03 13.61
N GLU A 286 -11.43 17.70 13.56
CA GLU A 286 -12.47 18.42 14.28
C GLU A 286 -12.35 18.23 15.80
N ASP A 287 -13.13 19.00 16.57
CA ASP A 287 -13.21 18.94 18.04
C ASP A 287 -11.83 18.96 18.72
N ASP A 288 -10.97 19.90 18.31
CA ASP A 288 -9.61 20.09 18.85
C ASP A 288 -8.76 18.80 18.84
N GLY A 289 -8.85 18.01 17.76
CA GLY A 289 -8.06 16.78 17.60
C GLY A 289 -8.76 15.49 18.03
N LYS A 290 -10.03 15.57 18.45
CA LYS A 290 -10.79 14.43 18.98
C LYS A 290 -11.85 13.91 18.01
N GLY A 291 -12.23 14.73 17.04
CA GLY A 291 -13.31 14.47 16.10
C GLY A 291 -12.91 13.62 14.88
N PRO A 292 -13.78 13.55 13.87
CA PRO A 292 -13.41 13.06 12.56
C PRO A 292 -12.33 13.96 11.92
N VAL A 293 -11.57 13.38 10.99
CA VAL A 293 -10.71 14.15 10.09
C VAL A 293 -11.63 14.76 9.02
N GLU A 294 -11.36 15.99 8.62
CA GLU A 294 -12.10 16.66 7.55
C GLU A 294 -12.17 15.83 6.25
N ALA A 295 -13.28 15.92 5.53
CA ALA A 295 -13.61 14.98 4.45
C ALA A 295 -12.74 15.11 3.19
N GLY A 296 -12.18 16.30 2.95
CA GLY A 296 -11.30 16.63 1.83
C GLY A 296 -9.82 16.40 2.12
N ALA A 297 -9.47 15.68 3.18
CA ALA A 297 -8.08 15.32 3.48
C ALA A 297 -7.57 14.20 2.55
N HIS A 298 -6.27 14.20 2.28
CA HIS A 298 -5.61 13.10 1.55
C HIS A 298 -5.53 11.86 2.44
N PHE A 299 -6.30 10.81 2.12
CA PHE A 299 -6.37 9.59 2.93
C PHE A 299 -5.66 8.41 2.28
N TYR A 300 -4.86 7.70 3.07
CA TYR A 300 -4.32 6.39 2.71
C TYR A 300 -5.23 5.27 3.22
N ARG A 301 -6.16 4.81 2.38
CA ARG A 301 -7.16 3.78 2.74
C ARG A 301 -7.69 3.02 1.53
N SER A 302 -8.43 1.94 1.79
CA SER A 302 -9.32 1.31 0.81
C SER A 302 -10.75 1.75 1.10
N PHE A 303 -11.29 2.68 0.31
CA PHE A 303 -12.65 3.19 0.50
C PHE A 303 -13.66 2.23 -0.13
N GLN A 304 -14.22 1.35 0.69
CA GLN A 304 -15.17 0.32 0.25
C GLN A 304 -16.63 0.77 0.42
N LEU A 305 -17.48 0.32 -0.49
CA LEU A 305 -18.91 0.63 -0.53
C LEU A 305 -19.76 -0.64 -0.50
N ASP A 306 -20.92 -0.56 0.17
CA ASP A 306 -21.97 -1.57 0.13
C ASP A 306 -22.88 -1.43 -1.11
N ALA A 307 -23.90 -2.30 -1.24
CA ALA A 307 -24.81 -2.30 -2.40
C ALA A 307 -25.60 -0.99 -2.58
N ALA A 308 -25.82 -0.24 -1.49
CA ALA A 308 -26.54 1.04 -1.49
C ALA A 308 -25.58 2.25 -1.63
N GLY A 309 -24.29 2.00 -1.85
CA GLY A 309 -23.27 3.05 -1.98
C GLY A 309 -22.87 3.68 -0.64
N ASN A 310 -23.17 3.04 0.50
CA ASN A 310 -22.71 3.50 1.80
C ASN A 310 -21.26 3.07 2.06
N PRO A 311 -20.46 3.86 2.77
CA PRO A 311 -19.13 3.45 3.22
C PRO A 311 -19.18 2.22 4.14
N ILE A 312 -18.23 1.30 3.96
CA ILE A 312 -17.96 0.19 4.89
C ILE A 312 -17.19 0.74 6.10
N ASN A 313 -17.90 1.29 7.07
CA ASN A 313 -17.33 1.97 8.24
C ASN A 313 -17.71 1.31 9.58
N LYS A 314 -18.43 0.19 9.54
CA LYS A 314 -18.91 -0.57 10.72
C LYS A 314 -18.18 -1.91 10.90
N ARG A 315 -17.09 -2.11 10.16
CA ARG A 315 -16.37 -3.39 9.99
C ARG A 315 -17.26 -4.52 9.40
N ASN A 316 -18.24 -4.13 8.61
CA ASN A 316 -19.19 -4.95 7.87
C ASN A 316 -18.67 -5.39 6.50
N ALA A 317 -17.42 -5.88 6.42
CA ALA A 317 -16.74 -6.17 5.15
C ALA A 317 -17.46 -7.21 4.26
N TRP A 318 -18.32 -8.07 4.82
CA TRP A 318 -19.15 -9.00 4.04
C TRP A 318 -20.20 -8.28 3.16
N GLN A 319 -20.51 -7.01 3.47
CA GLN A 319 -21.43 -6.19 2.67
C GLN A 319 -20.72 -5.45 1.53
N THR A 320 -19.39 -5.49 1.44
CA THR A 320 -18.67 -4.80 0.36
C THR A 320 -19.12 -5.29 -1.01
N ARG A 321 -19.41 -4.34 -1.91
CA ARG A 321 -19.77 -4.57 -3.31
C ARG A 321 -18.90 -3.80 -4.29
N SER A 322 -18.32 -2.69 -3.87
CA SER A 322 -17.45 -1.86 -4.71
C SER A 322 -16.33 -1.22 -3.90
N THR A 323 -15.27 -0.80 -4.58
CA THR A 323 -14.20 0.03 -4.00
C THR A 323 -14.22 1.36 -4.76
N LEU A 324 -14.39 2.47 -4.05
CA LEU A 324 -14.40 3.80 -4.65
C LEU A 324 -12.98 4.22 -5.07
N TYR A 325 -12.00 4.01 -4.18
CA TYR A 325 -10.58 4.14 -4.45
C TYR A 325 -9.75 3.33 -3.43
N ALA A 326 -8.50 3.05 -3.77
CA ALA A 326 -7.52 2.44 -2.86
C ALA A 326 -6.20 3.21 -2.95
N HIS A 327 -5.92 4.04 -1.94
CA HIS A 327 -4.70 4.84 -1.83
C HIS A 327 -3.73 4.15 -0.89
N LEU A 328 -2.82 3.38 -1.46
CA LEU A 328 -1.82 2.62 -0.72
C LEU A 328 -0.46 2.77 -1.43
N ILE A 329 0.61 2.89 -0.64
CA ILE A 329 1.96 3.09 -1.15
C ILE A 329 2.70 1.74 -1.19
N PRO A 330 3.18 1.27 -2.36
CA PRO A 330 3.93 0.02 -2.46
C PRO A 330 5.24 0.02 -1.65
N PRO A 331 5.83 -1.16 -1.39
CA PRO A 331 7.16 -1.30 -0.79
C PRO A 331 8.21 -0.58 -1.61
N GLY A 332 9.01 0.26 -0.98
CA GLY A 332 10.04 0.96 -1.71
C GLY A 332 9.49 1.92 -2.77
N ALA A 333 8.25 2.41 -2.64
CA ALA A 333 7.67 3.42 -3.53
C ALA A 333 7.24 4.69 -2.78
N ALA A 334 6.77 5.68 -3.52
CA ALA A 334 6.28 6.95 -2.98
C ALA A 334 4.89 7.28 -3.55
N ASP A 335 4.22 8.20 -2.87
CA ASP A 335 2.99 8.87 -3.31
C ASP A 335 3.19 10.39 -3.26
N VAL A 336 2.42 11.13 -4.06
CA VAL A 336 2.49 12.60 -4.14
C VAL A 336 1.09 13.19 -3.94
N ALA A 337 0.89 13.93 -2.86
CA ALA A 337 -0.34 14.71 -2.68
C ALA A 337 -0.12 16.15 -3.16
N HIS A 338 -1.07 16.67 -3.94
CA HIS A 338 -1.04 18.05 -4.45
C HIS A 338 -1.98 18.93 -3.64
N TYR A 339 -1.51 20.11 -3.22
CA TYR A 339 -2.27 21.08 -2.44
C TYR A 339 -2.30 22.43 -3.15
N LEU A 340 -3.49 23.00 -3.28
CA LEU A 340 -3.69 24.30 -3.91
C LEU A 340 -3.72 25.40 -2.84
N ILE A 341 -2.74 26.28 -2.87
CA ILE A 341 -2.51 27.27 -1.81
C ILE A 341 -2.60 28.67 -2.40
N THR A 342 -3.54 29.47 -1.89
CA THR A 342 -3.65 30.89 -2.23
C THR A 342 -2.97 31.72 -1.15
N VAL A 343 -1.94 32.47 -1.55
CA VAL A 343 -1.21 33.38 -0.66
C VAL A 343 -2.09 34.61 -0.36
N PRO A 344 -2.29 35.01 0.91
CA PRO A 344 -3.05 36.20 1.24
C PRO A 344 -2.45 37.46 0.59
N LYS A 345 -3.30 38.39 0.16
CA LYS A 345 -2.86 39.63 -0.51
C LYS A 345 -2.03 40.55 0.40
N ASP A 346 -2.21 40.41 1.71
CA ASP A 346 -1.52 41.14 2.76
C ASP A 346 -0.36 40.35 3.38
N ALA A 347 -0.06 39.16 2.86
CA ALA A 347 1.02 38.31 3.37
C ALA A 347 2.37 39.02 3.28
N LYS A 348 3.18 38.86 4.35
CA LYS A 348 4.53 39.41 4.49
C LYS A 348 5.41 38.36 5.18
N GLY A 349 6.73 38.56 5.13
CA GLY A 349 7.66 37.69 5.85
C GLY A 349 7.79 36.34 5.18
N ARG A 350 7.55 35.24 5.93
CA ARG A 350 7.61 33.87 5.43
C ARG A 350 6.29 33.13 5.65
N ILE A 351 6.03 32.18 4.76
CA ILE A 351 5.00 31.16 4.93
C ILE A 351 5.69 29.87 5.35
N HIS A 352 5.32 29.37 6.52
CA HIS A 352 5.83 28.13 7.11
C HIS A 352 4.86 26.99 6.80
N PHE A 353 5.31 26.05 5.98
CA PHE A 353 4.57 24.83 5.68
C PHE A 353 5.00 23.71 6.63
N THR A 354 4.04 23.01 7.22
CA THR A 354 4.26 21.80 8.00
C THR A 354 3.38 20.68 7.45
N ALA A 355 4.00 19.59 7.01
CA ALA A 355 3.31 18.39 6.58
C ALA A 355 3.46 17.28 7.63
N ARG A 356 2.37 16.59 7.98
CA ARG A 356 2.33 15.51 8.97
C ARG A 356 1.60 14.31 8.41
N LEU A 357 2.25 13.15 8.40
CA LEU A 357 1.56 11.89 8.14
C LEU A 357 1.03 11.35 9.46
N ASN A 358 -0.29 11.35 9.63
CA ASN A 358 -0.96 11.01 10.86
C ASN A 358 -1.58 9.61 10.80
N TYR A 359 -1.66 8.95 11.96
CA TYR A 359 -2.20 7.60 12.09
C TYR A 359 -3.13 7.50 13.30
N ARG A 360 -4.35 7.02 13.09
CA ARG A 360 -5.30 6.60 14.13
C ARG A 360 -5.79 5.20 13.81
N LYS A 361 -5.54 4.25 14.73
CA LYS A 361 -5.73 2.80 14.49
C LYS A 361 -7.14 2.45 14.03
N PHE A 362 -8.17 3.10 14.55
CA PHE A 362 -9.53 2.91 14.06
C PHE A 362 -10.12 4.26 13.69
N SER A 363 -10.90 4.30 12.61
CA SER A 363 -11.56 5.52 12.21
C SER A 363 -12.44 6.05 13.35
N TRP A 364 -12.63 7.37 13.39
CA TRP A 364 -13.47 7.98 14.42
C TRP A 364 -14.85 7.33 14.48
N TYR A 365 -15.49 7.18 13.31
CA TYR A 365 -16.81 6.57 13.20
C TYR A 365 -16.81 5.12 13.68
N TYR A 366 -15.85 4.31 13.25
CA TYR A 366 -15.80 2.90 13.65
C TYR A 366 -15.59 2.73 15.17
N THR A 367 -14.78 3.60 15.78
CA THR A 367 -14.58 3.63 17.23
C THR A 367 -15.90 3.93 17.96
N HIS A 368 -16.64 4.95 17.52
CA HIS A 368 -17.92 5.33 18.11
C HIS A 368 -18.98 4.24 17.94
N PHE A 369 -19.06 3.68 16.73
CA PHE A 369 -19.95 2.56 16.43
C PHE A 369 -19.67 1.34 17.31
N SER A 370 -18.40 0.97 17.48
CA SER A 370 -18.01 -0.22 18.25
C SER A 370 -18.31 -0.12 19.75
N TYR A 371 -18.32 1.09 20.32
CA TYR A 371 -18.55 1.31 21.75
C TYR A 371 -20.00 1.64 22.09
N ALA A 372 -20.67 2.44 21.26
CA ALA A 372 -21.97 3.04 21.60
C ALA A 372 -22.98 3.03 20.44
N GLY A 373 -22.68 2.35 19.33
CA GLY A 373 -23.50 2.36 18.12
C GLY A 373 -24.85 1.68 18.34
N GLU A 374 -25.92 2.46 18.38
CA GLU A 374 -27.30 1.96 18.31
C GLU A 374 -28.05 2.60 17.14
N PRO A 375 -28.83 1.84 16.35
CA PRO A 375 -29.67 2.43 15.31
C PRO A 375 -30.63 3.46 15.91
N LYS A 376 -30.74 4.64 15.30
CA LYS A 376 -31.76 5.63 15.69
C LYS A 376 -33.16 5.02 15.58
N ALA A 377 -34.06 5.40 16.50
CA ALA A 377 -35.41 4.85 16.57
C ALA A 377 -36.25 5.17 15.33
N SER A 378 -37.28 4.35 15.09
CA SER A 378 -38.31 4.56 14.05
C SER A 378 -37.80 4.61 12.60
N GLN A 379 -36.67 3.97 12.31
CA GLN A 379 -36.15 3.83 10.95
C GLN A 379 -36.81 2.67 10.18
N PRO A 380 -37.08 2.82 8.87
CA PRO A 380 -37.63 1.75 8.04
C PRO A 380 -36.76 0.49 8.03
N ALA A 381 -37.39 -0.69 8.14
CA ALA A 381 -36.68 -1.98 8.13
C ALA A 381 -35.88 -2.23 6.83
N MET A 382 -36.31 -1.64 5.71
CA MET A 382 -35.64 -1.76 4.41
C MET A 382 -34.25 -1.11 4.36
N LEU A 383 -33.86 -0.31 5.36
CA LEU A 383 -32.52 0.27 5.44
C LEU A 383 -31.43 -0.76 5.83
N LEU A 384 -31.83 -1.95 6.26
CA LEU A 384 -30.91 -3.05 6.55
C LEU A 384 -31.23 -4.24 5.63
N ALA A 385 -30.23 -4.72 4.92
CA ALA A 385 -30.30 -5.94 4.15
C ALA A 385 -29.00 -6.75 4.26
N ALA A 386 -28.93 -7.91 3.60
CA ALA A 386 -27.73 -8.74 3.60
C ALA A 386 -26.52 -8.03 2.97
N ASP A 387 -26.75 -7.10 2.05
CA ASP A 387 -25.75 -6.44 1.21
C ASP A 387 -25.55 -4.94 1.52
N HIS A 388 -26.29 -4.37 2.47
CA HIS A 388 -26.11 -2.98 2.92
C HIS A 388 -26.68 -2.72 4.32
N ASP A 389 -26.20 -1.65 4.95
CA ASP A 389 -26.78 -1.11 6.18
C ASP A 389 -26.75 0.43 6.14
N SER A 390 -27.86 0.99 5.66
CA SER A 390 -28.13 2.41 5.48
C SER A 390 -28.75 3.08 6.71
N ARG A 391 -28.87 2.36 7.84
CA ARG A 391 -29.43 2.94 9.06
C ARG A 391 -28.49 4.01 9.62
N GLU A 392 -29.07 5.07 10.16
CA GLU A 392 -28.35 6.03 10.98
C GLU A 392 -28.17 5.50 12.40
N PHE A 393 -27.01 5.79 12.99
CA PHE A 393 -26.65 5.36 14.34
C PHE A 393 -26.53 6.56 15.28
N SER A 394 -26.93 6.36 16.54
CA SER A 394 -26.62 7.21 17.68
C SER A 394 -25.34 6.70 18.34
N PHE A 395 -24.53 7.62 18.87
CA PHE A 395 -23.32 7.33 19.64
C PHE A 395 -23.41 7.92 21.04
N ASP A 396 -24.61 7.91 21.62
CA ASP A 396 -24.84 8.37 22.97
C ASP A 396 -24.01 7.52 23.96
N PRO A 397 -23.18 8.12 24.83
CA PRO A 397 -22.40 7.35 25.81
C PRO A 397 -23.26 6.48 26.73
N ARG A 398 -24.56 6.75 26.87
CA ARG A 398 -25.51 5.90 27.62
C ARG A 398 -25.75 4.54 26.96
N ASN A 399 -25.41 4.39 25.69
CA ASN A 399 -25.54 3.15 24.93
C ASN A 399 -24.34 2.21 25.11
N ILE A 400 -23.31 2.63 25.83
CA ILE A 400 -22.13 1.78 26.08
C ILE A 400 -22.56 0.59 26.95
N PRO A 401 -22.41 -0.66 26.48
CA PRO A 401 -22.85 -1.81 27.23
C PRO A 401 -21.91 -2.07 28.40
N ALA A 402 -22.46 -2.56 29.52
CA ALA A 402 -21.69 -2.81 30.75
C ALA A 402 -20.52 -3.80 30.54
N ASP A 403 -20.64 -4.70 29.57
CA ASP A 403 -19.65 -5.71 29.20
C ASP A 403 -18.74 -5.31 28.02
N VAL A 404 -18.77 -4.04 27.55
CA VAL A 404 -17.90 -3.54 26.46
C VAL A 404 -16.44 -3.91 26.70
N SER A 405 -15.70 -4.40 25.71
CA SER A 405 -14.31 -4.84 25.94
C SER A 405 -13.37 -3.71 26.38
N GLY A 406 -12.33 -4.01 27.15
CA GLY A 406 -11.36 -3.03 27.67
C GLY A 406 -11.65 -2.58 29.11
N LYS A 407 -10.84 -1.63 29.60
CA LYS A 407 -10.99 -1.02 30.94
C LYS A 407 -11.78 0.29 30.91
N ILE A 408 -11.80 0.99 29.77
CA ILE A 408 -12.63 2.17 29.57
C ILE A 408 -14.07 1.71 29.30
N LYS A 409 -15.00 2.04 30.21
CA LYS A 409 -16.41 1.58 30.18
C LYS A 409 -17.43 2.72 30.26
N ASP A 410 -16.98 3.88 30.70
CA ASP A 410 -17.77 5.06 31.05
C ASP A 410 -17.90 6.07 29.91
N ARG A 411 -17.11 5.90 28.84
CA ARG A 411 -17.05 6.81 27.69
C ARG A 411 -16.52 6.09 26.45
N ILE A 412 -16.75 6.69 25.28
CA ILE A 412 -16.11 6.26 24.04
C ILE A 412 -14.62 6.66 24.10
N PRO A 413 -13.66 5.75 23.86
CA PRO A 413 -12.24 6.09 23.91
C PRO A 413 -11.81 7.10 22.85
N GLU A 414 -11.12 8.16 23.28
CA GLU A 414 -10.41 9.10 22.39
C GLU A 414 -9.09 8.47 21.91
N LEU A 415 -9.15 7.67 20.84
CA LEU A 415 -7.96 6.96 20.35
C LEU A 415 -6.85 7.93 19.94
N PRO A 416 -5.58 7.62 20.27
CA PRO A 416 -4.47 8.53 20.02
C PRO A 416 -4.18 8.65 18.53
N ILE A 417 -3.89 9.88 18.11
CA ILE A 417 -3.34 10.21 16.81
C ILE A 417 -1.81 10.22 16.93
N VAL A 418 -1.15 9.39 16.14
CA VAL A 418 0.31 9.28 16.12
C VAL A 418 0.82 9.87 14.81
N THR A 419 1.56 10.98 14.88
CA THR A 419 2.31 11.48 13.72
C THR A 419 3.50 10.58 13.45
N LEU A 420 3.48 9.92 12.29
CA LEU A 420 4.49 8.95 11.85
C LEU A 420 5.74 9.64 11.31
N ALA A 421 5.56 10.75 10.60
CA ALA A 421 6.61 11.54 9.99
C ALA A 421 6.16 13.00 9.80
N THR A 422 7.13 13.92 9.76
CA THR A 422 6.90 15.36 9.62
C THR A 422 7.95 15.97 8.71
N ALA A 423 7.55 16.95 7.90
CA ALA A 423 8.43 17.81 7.12
C ALA A 423 8.03 19.27 7.31
N GLN A 424 9.00 20.17 7.23
CA GLN A 424 8.80 21.60 7.36
C GLN A 424 9.65 22.36 6.35
N VAL A 425 9.08 23.40 5.75
CA VAL A 425 9.80 24.33 4.87
C VAL A 425 9.20 25.72 5.02
N ALA A 426 10.05 26.75 5.02
CA ALA A 426 9.62 28.13 5.07
C ALA A 426 9.98 28.84 3.76
N VAL A 427 8.99 29.45 3.10
CA VAL A 427 9.17 30.14 1.83
C VAL A 427 8.94 31.64 2.04
N PRO A 428 9.90 32.51 1.66
CA PRO A 428 9.73 33.95 1.80
C PRO A 428 8.66 34.49 0.84
N VAL A 429 7.91 35.48 1.32
CA VAL A 429 6.96 36.26 0.52
C VAL A 429 7.68 37.51 0.00
N SER A 430 7.62 37.74 -1.32
CA SER A 430 8.28 38.86 -2.00
C SER A 430 7.36 39.48 -3.05
N MET A 431 7.50 40.78 -3.28
CA MET A 431 6.85 41.46 -4.41
C MET A 431 7.57 41.18 -5.73
N GLU A 432 8.86 40.84 -5.67
CA GLU A 432 9.59 40.30 -6.81
C GLU A 432 9.08 38.88 -7.08
N GLY A 433 8.71 38.59 -8.33
CA GLY A 433 8.04 37.34 -8.70
C GLY A 433 8.84 36.08 -8.38
N PRO A 434 8.15 34.92 -8.26
CA PRO A 434 8.81 33.67 -7.89
C PRO A 434 9.94 33.32 -8.85
N ALA A 435 11.11 33.01 -8.29
CA ALA A 435 12.13 32.29 -9.03
C ALA A 435 11.77 30.80 -9.03
N TRP A 436 11.25 30.30 -10.16
CA TRP A 436 10.90 28.89 -10.35
C TRP A 436 12.14 28.04 -10.69
N ASN A 437 13.05 27.90 -9.72
CA ASN A 437 14.34 27.23 -9.91
C ASN A 437 14.30 25.74 -9.54
N THR A 438 14.82 24.90 -10.42
CA THR A 438 15.06 23.48 -10.11
C THR A 438 16.52 23.22 -9.76
N VAL A 439 16.77 22.47 -8.68
CA VAL A 439 18.11 22.12 -8.19
C VAL A 439 18.34 20.61 -8.27
N ALA A 440 19.10 20.18 -9.28
CA ALA A 440 19.58 18.80 -9.43
C ALA A 440 21.08 18.73 -9.09
N LYS A 441 21.41 18.17 -7.92
CA LYS A 441 22.78 17.94 -7.45
C LYS A 441 22.84 16.62 -6.70
N THR A 442 24.03 16.07 -6.47
CA THR A 442 24.23 14.70 -5.91
C THR A 442 23.38 14.37 -4.67
N GLY A 443 23.14 15.34 -3.77
CA GLY A 443 22.32 15.15 -2.57
C GLY A 443 20.80 15.22 -2.77
N THR A 444 20.30 15.58 -3.96
CA THR A 444 18.85 15.71 -4.23
C THR A 444 18.28 14.55 -5.04
N LYS A 445 19.13 13.62 -5.51
CA LYS A 445 18.72 12.52 -6.40
C LYS A 445 17.58 11.67 -5.83
N GLU A 446 17.63 11.32 -4.54
CA GLU A 446 16.59 10.48 -3.94
C GLU A 446 15.25 11.21 -3.88
N ARG A 447 15.23 12.51 -3.58
CA ARG A 447 14.00 13.32 -3.50
C ARG A 447 13.35 13.47 -4.88
N TRP A 448 14.16 13.74 -5.90
CA TRP A 448 13.69 13.73 -7.31
C TRP A 448 13.17 12.35 -7.73
N ASN A 449 13.84 11.27 -7.33
CA ASN A 449 13.42 9.93 -7.66
C ASN A 449 12.11 9.55 -6.93
N ASP A 450 11.97 9.91 -5.66
CA ASP A 450 10.77 9.67 -4.86
C ASP A 450 9.57 10.43 -5.45
N TRP A 451 9.73 11.71 -5.81
CA TRP A 451 8.68 12.48 -6.50
C TRP A 451 8.32 11.86 -7.86
N GLY A 452 9.32 11.50 -8.67
CA GLY A 452 9.11 10.84 -9.97
C GLY A 452 8.40 9.49 -9.86
N ILE A 453 8.68 8.70 -8.81
CA ILE A 453 7.99 7.43 -8.55
C ILE A 453 6.50 7.66 -8.27
N GLY A 454 6.17 8.64 -7.42
CA GLY A 454 4.77 8.92 -7.12
C GLY A 454 4.01 9.41 -8.35
N LEU A 455 4.59 10.31 -9.14
CA LEU A 455 4.01 10.76 -10.42
C LEU A 455 3.82 9.60 -11.40
N LEU A 456 4.79 8.69 -11.49
CA LEU A 456 4.70 7.52 -12.37
C LEU A 456 3.52 6.60 -11.98
N LEU A 457 3.32 6.39 -10.67
CA LEU A 457 2.22 5.56 -10.14
C LEU A 457 0.85 6.25 -10.28
N GLN A 458 0.81 7.58 -10.24
CA GLN A 458 -0.36 8.39 -10.57
C GLN A 458 -0.67 8.46 -12.07
N GLY A 459 0.31 8.07 -12.92
CA GLY A 459 0.19 8.09 -14.37
C GLY A 459 0.57 9.42 -15.02
N ASP A 460 1.14 10.37 -14.28
CA ASP A 460 1.75 11.58 -14.85
C ASP A 460 3.13 11.23 -15.44
N LEU A 461 3.12 10.66 -16.64
CA LEU A 461 4.30 10.09 -17.27
C LEU A 461 5.34 11.16 -17.62
N ASN A 462 4.90 12.33 -18.06
CA ASN A 462 5.76 13.46 -18.38
C ASN A 462 6.39 14.06 -17.12
N GLY A 463 5.60 14.22 -16.05
CA GLY A 463 6.10 14.65 -14.74
C GLY A 463 7.14 13.67 -14.19
N ALA A 464 6.85 12.37 -14.28
CA ALA A 464 7.77 11.31 -13.89
C ALA A 464 9.07 11.32 -14.71
N GLU A 465 8.98 11.40 -16.04
CA GLU A 465 10.15 11.47 -16.92
C GLU A 465 11.03 12.68 -16.58
N PHE A 466 10.43 13.87 -16.41
CA PHE A 466 11.13 15.08 -16.00
C PHE A 466 11.88 14.88 -14.68
N ALA A 467 11.21 14.32 -13.68
CA ALA A 467 11.79 14.04 -12.38
C ALA A 467 12.98 13.07 -12.49
N PHE A 468 12.83 11.98 -13.25
CA PHE A 468 13.90 11.00 -13.45
C PHE A 468 15.08 11.57 -14.25
N ARG A 469 14.84 12.48 -15.20
CA ARG A 469 15.94 13.22 -15.85
C ARG A 469 16.71 14.07 -14.83
N LYS A 470 16.04 14.71 -13.87
CA LYS A 470 16.72 15.40 -12.76
C LYS A 470 17.54 14.45 -11.89
N VAL A 471 17.13 13.18 -11.74
CA VAL A 471 17.96 12.15 -11.10
C VAL A 471 19.24 11.90 -11.90
N THR A 472 19.14 11.78 -13.23
CA THR A 472 20.32 11.57 -14.11
C THR A 472 21.26 12.78 -14.14
N GLU A 473 20.74 14.00 -14.02
CA GLU A 473 21.55 15.22 -13.87
C GLU A 473 22.27 15.25 -12.51
N ALA A 474 21.57 14.86 -11.44
CA ALA A 474 22.11 14.85 -10.08
C ALA A 474 23.19 13.77 -9.86
N ASP A 475 23.02 12.61 -10.48
CA ASP A 475 23.96 11.49 -10.43
C ASP A 475 23.97 10.68 -11.75
N PRO A 476 24.83 11.05 -12.72
CA PRO A 476 24.91 10.38 -14.01
C PRO A 476 25.36 8.91 -13.94
N SER A 477 25.94 8.48 -12.82
CA SER A 477 26.43 7.10 -12.63
C SER A 477 25.35 6.16 -12.08
N TYR A 478 24.20 6.71 -11.67
CA TYR A 478 23.14 5.95 -11.03
C TYR A 478 22.23 5.28 -12.07
N ALA A 479 22.43 3.97 -12.26
CA ALA A 479 21.70 3.17 -13.25
C ALA A 479 20.17 3.28 -13.15
N ASP A 480 19.62 3.34 -11.92
CA ASP A 480 18.18 3.48 -11.68
C ASP A 480 17.59 4.76 -12.28
N GLY A 481 18.32 5.87 -12.26
CA GLY A 481 17.83 7.15 -12.79
C GLY A 481 17.53 7.02 -14.28
N TRP A 482 18.48 6.47 -15.03
CA TRP A 482 18.33 6.17 -16.46
C TRP A 482 17.23 5.13 -16.72
N LEU A 483 17.18 4.07 -15.91
CA LEU A 483 16.17 3.04 -16.05
C LEU A 483 14.76 3.59 -15.79
N ASN A 484 14.59 4.49 -14.83
CA ASN A 484 13.28 5.05 -14.51
C ASN A 484 12.80 6.03 -15.60
N VAL A 485 13.71 6.75 -16.28
CA VAL A 485 13.37 7.46 -17.54
C VAL A 485 12.83 6.48 -18.58
N ALA A 486 13.55 5.37 -18.82
CA ALA A 486 13.09 4.34 -19.75
C ALA A 486 11.73 3.73 -19.34
N ARG A 487 11.50 3.52 -18.04
CA ARG A 487 10.25 2.99 -17.50
C ARG A 487 9.07 3.92 -17.80
N ALA A 488 9.22 5.23 -17.61
CA ALA A 488 8.19 6.21 -17.95
C ALA A 488 7.85 6.17 -19.45
N LEU A 489 8.87 6.19 -20.32
CA LEU A 489 8.71 6.13 -21.78
C LEU A 489 8.04 4.82 -22.25
N ILE A 490 8.42 3.67 -21.67
CA ILE A 490 7.79 2.37 -21.98
C ILE A 490 6.31 2.39 -21.59
N GLN A 491 5.96 2.99 -20.45
CA GLN A 491 4.57 3.11 -19.99
C GLN A 491 3.75 4.07 -20.87
N GLU A 492 4.39 5.08 -21.47
CA GLU A 492 3.78 5.97 -22.45
C GLU A 492 3.57 5.28 -23.82
N GLY A 493 4.31 4.20 -24.07
CA GLY A 493 4.32 3.47 -25.35
C GLY A 493 5.46 3.88 -26.28
N GLU A 494 6.32 4.81 -25.86
CA GLU A 494 7.48 5.32 -26.61
C GLU A 494 8.70 4.39 -26.46
N THR A 495 8.53 3.13 -26.90
CA THR A 495 9.54 2.07 -26.68
C THR A 495 10.85 2.32 -27.41
N ASP A 496 10.83 3.02 -28.56
CA ASP A 496 12.06 3.39 -29.28
C ASP A 496 12.87 4.45 -28.53
N ALA A 497 12.19 5.46 -27.95
CA ALA A 497 12.83 6.49 -27.15
C ALA A 497 13.45 5.93 -25.86
N ALA A 498 12.90 4.83 -25.32
CA ALA A 498 13.41 4.17 -24.12
C ALA A 498 14.75 3.43 -24.33
N LYS A 499 15.05 2.95 -25.54
CA LYS A 499 16.24 2.15 -25.88
C LYS A 499 17.58 2.78 -25.44
N PRO A 500 17.90 4.06 -25.76
CA PRO A 500 19.16 4.67 -25.31
C PRO A 500 19.29 4.75 -23.79
N PHE A 501 18.19 4.99 -23.07
CA PHE A 501 18.21 5.05 -21.60
C PHE A 501 18.40 3.68 -20.96
N LEU A 502 17.81 2.61 -21.52
CA LEU A 502 18.10 1.24 -21.10
C LEU A 502 19.56 0.87 -21.34
N GLN A 503 20.12 1.28 -22.48
CA GLN A 503 21.51 1.02 -22.81
C GLN A 503 22.46 1.72 -21.82
N HIS A 504 22.24 3.00 -21.51
CA HIS A 504 23.03 3.69 -20.49
C HIS A 504 22.86 3.12 -19.09
N ALA A 505 21.63 2.76 -18.69
CA ALA A 505 21.41 2.06 -17.42
C ALA A 505 22.23 0.76 -17.35
N HIS A 506 22.28 0.01 -18.46
CA HIS A 506 23.04 -1.24 -18.56
C HIS A 506 24.55 -0.99 -18.46
N GLU A 507 25.07 0.05 -19.11
CA GLU A 507 26.47 0.46 -19.02
C GLU A 507 26.86 0.85 -17.59
N CYS A 508 25.98 1.54 -16.86
CA CYS A 508 26.19 1.89 -15.46
C CYS A 508 26.18 0.66 -14.53
N ASN A 509 25.25 -0.28 -14.75
CA ASN A 509 25.15 -1.49 -13.95
C ASN A 509 24.62 -2.69 -14.75
N PRO A 510 25.51 -3.52 -15.34
CA PRO A 510 25.11 -4.68 -16.15
C PRO A 510 24.42 -5.80 -15.37
N SER A 511 24.55 -5.81 -14.03
CA SER A 511 24.01 -6.85 -13.15
C SER A 511 22.56 -6.57 -12.71
N LEU A 512 22.05 -5.36 -12.95
CA LEU A 512 20.74 -4.93 -12.46
C LEU A 512 19.60 -5.62 -13.24
N GLY A 513 19.04 -6.69 -12.67
CA GLY A 513 18.04 -7.55 -13.32
C GLY A 513 16.84 -6.84 -13.97
N ARG A 514 16.26 -5.80 -13.34
CA ARG A 514 15.14 -5.03 -13.93
C ARG A 514 15.45 -4.39 -15.28
N ILE A 515 16.71 -4.09 -15.59
CA ILE A 515 17.08 -3.58 -16.92
C ILE A 515 16.68 -4.59 -17.99
N TYR A 516 16.96 -5.88 -17.76
CA TYR A 516 16.57 -6.96 -18.68
C TYR A 516 15.06 -7.16 -18.73
N TYR A 517 14.35 -6.93 -17.63
CA TYR A 517 12.88 -6.96 -17.64
C TYR A 517 12.30 -5.89 -18.58
N PHE A 518 12.69 -4.62 -18.40
CA PHE A 518 12.21 -3.53 -19.24
C PHE A 518 12.69 -3.64 -20.68
N ARG A 519 13.93 -4.13 -20.90
CA ARG A 519 14.42 -4.49 -22.23
C ARG A 519 13.56 -5.56 -22.90
N ALA A 520 13.15 -6.59 -22.17
CA ALA A 520 12.27 -7.62 -22.71
C ALA A 520 10.89 -7.08 -23.13
N LEU A 521 10.37 -6.06 -22.42
CA LEU A 521 9.12 -5.40 -22.82
C LEU A 521 9.28 -4.67 -24.16
N VAL A 522 10.40 -3.97 -24.35
CA VAL A 522 10.74 -3.31 -25.63
C VAL A 522 10.95 -4.34 -26.74
N GLU A 523 11.73 -5.39 -26.48
CA GLU A 523 11.97 -6.48 -27.44
C GLU A 523 10.67 -7.19 -27.85
N LYS A 524 9.74 -7.39 -26.91
CA LYS A 524 8.41 -7.93 -27.19
C LYS A 524 7.58 -6.98 -28.04
N ALA A 525 7.62 -5.67 -27.78
CA ALA A 525 6.92 -4.66 -28.57
C ALA A 525 7.46 -4.58 -30.01
N ASP A 526 8.78 -4.77 -30.18
CA ASP A 526 9.43 -4.90 -31.49
C ASP A 526 9.12 -6.23 -32.21
N GLY A 527 8.42 -7.17 -31.56
CA GLY A 527 8.13 -8.51 -32.08
C GLY A 527 9.30 -9.50 -31.97
N ASN A 528 10.41 -9.11 -31.33
CA ASN A 528 11.61 -9.92 -31.13
C ASN A 528 11.45 -10.89 -29.93
N TYR A 529 10.54 -11.86 -30.07
CA TYR A 529 10.15 -12.75 -28.97
C TYR A 529 11.30 -13.61 -28.41
N ASP A 530 12.24 -14.05 -29.24
CA ASP A 530 13.38 -14.85 -28.76
C ASP A 530 14.35 -14.03 -27.89
N ALA A 531 14.58 -12.76 -28.26
CA ALA A 531 15.38 -11.85 -27.45
C ALA A 531 14.68 -11.54 -26.13
N ALA A 532 13.38 -11.24 -26.18
CA ALA A 532 12.57 -10.98 -25.00
C ALA A 532 12.56 -12.18 -24.02
N LEU A 533 12.46 -13.41 -24.54
CA LEU A 533 12.57 -14.63 -23.73
C LEU A 533 13.94 -14.76 -23.08
N ALA A 534 15.04 -14.55 -23.81
CA ALA A 534 16.38 -14.62 -23.27
C ALA A 534 16.59 -13.58 -22.14
N SER A 535 16.13 -12.35 -22.37
CA SER A 535 16.15 -11.27 -21.37
C SER A 535 15.36 -11.66 -20.12
N LEU A 536 14.12 -12.16 -20.26
CA LEU A 536 13.31 -12.59 -19.11
C LEU A 536 13.88 -13.82 -18.40
N GLN A 537 14.49 -14.76 -19.10
CA GLN A 537 15.16 -15.91 -18.50
C GLN A 537 16.36 -15.48 -17.65
N HIS A 538 17.08 -14.44 -18.08
CA HIS A 538 18.13 -13.83 -17.26
C HIS A 538 17.56 -13.27 -15.94
N VAL A 539 16.41 -12.59 -16.01
CA VAL A 539 15.71 -12.09 -14.82
C VAL A 539 15.23 -13.25 -13.93
N ALA A 540 14.61 -14.28 -14.52
CA ALA A 540 14.09 -15.44 -13.79
C ALA A 540 15.20 -16.28 -13.13
N ALA A 541 16.44 -16.20 -13.61
CA ALA A 541 17.58 -16.82 -12.94
C ALA A 541 17.96 -16.09 -11.63
N GLN A 542 17.80 -14.76 -11.60
CA GLN A 542 18.05 -13.94 -10.41
C GLN A 542 16.84 -13.94 -9.44
N TYR A 543 15.63 -13.94 -10.00
CA TYR A 543 14.37 -13.84 -9.27
C TYR A 543 13.44 -15.01 -9.64
N PRO A 544 13.75 -16.23 -9.18
CA PRO A 544 13.09 -17.46 -9.65
C PRO A 544 11.61 -17.59 -9.26
N ARG A 545 11.14 -16.78 -8.31
CA ARG A 545 9.75 -16.72 -7.87
C ARG A 545 9.06 -15.40 -8.23
N ASP A 546 9.63 -14.56 -9.10
CA ASP A 546 8.90 -13.38 -9.58
C ASP A 546 7.76 -13.82 -10.50
N ARG A 547 6.52 -13.80 -9.99
CA ARG A 547 5.34 -14.27 -10.74
C ARG A 547 5.08 -13.46 -12.00
N VAL A 548 5.42 -12.17 -12.01
CA VAL A 548 5.20 -11.30 -13.17
C VAL A 548 6.17 -11.66 -14.29
N VAL A 549 7.45 -11.86 -13.97
CA VAL A 549 8.45 -12.32 -14.94
C VAL A 549 8.06 -13.68 -15.52
N LEU A 550 7.64 -14.62 -14.67
CA LEU A 550 7.20 -15.95 -15.10
C LEU A 550 5.95 -15.88 -16.00
N ASN A 551 4.98 -15.03 -15.66
CA ASN A 551 3.81 -14.78 -16.51
C ASN A 551 4.19 -14.16 -17.86
N GLN A 552 5.13 -13.20 -17.90
CA GLN A 552 5.59 -12.62 -19.17
C GLN A 552 6.28 -13.68 -20.06
N ILE A 553 7.08 -14.58 -19.48
CA ILE A 553 7.66 -15.72 -20.22
C ILE A 553 6.55 -16.60 -20.79
N ALA A 554 5.58 -17.02 -19.97
CA ALA A 554 4.47 -17.86 -20.39
C ALA A 554 3.65 -17.21 -21.52
N ARG A 555 3.39 -15.89 -21.44
CA ARG A 555 2.67 -15.14 -22.47
C ARG A 555 3.42 -15.12 -23.80
N ILE A 556 4.75 -14.93 -23.78
CA ILE A 556 5.54 -14.97 -25.02
C ILE A 556 5.54 -16.39 -25.62
N LEU A 557 5.71 -17.43 -24.80
CA LEU A 557 5.61 -18.82 -25.24
C LEU A 557 4.24 -19.14 -25.84
N PHE A 558 3.15 -18.62 -25.24
CA PHE A 558 1.80 -18.72 -25.80
C PHE A 558 1.70 -18.05 -27.18
N LEU A 559 2.26 -16.84 -27.35
CA LEU A 559 2.28 -16.14 -28.65
C LEU A 559 3.06 -16.92 -29.72
N LYS A 560 4.13 -17.62 -29.31
CA LYS A 560 4.89 -18.55 -30.16
C LYS A 560 4.19 -19.90 -30.39
N ARG A 561 3.02 -20.11 -29.79
CA ARG A 561 2.25 -21.38 -29.80
C ARG A 561 2.97 -22.56 -29.13
N GLU A 562 3.95 -22.28 -28.27
CA GLU A 562 4.68 -23.26 -27.46
C GLU A 562 3.89 -23.56 -26.17
N TYR A 563 2.63 -24.00 -26.32
CA TYR A 563 1.69 -24.16 -25.20
C TYR A 563 2.19 -25.09 -24.08
N PRO A 564 2.83 -26.25 -24.35
CA PRO A 564 3.34 -27.11 -23.28
C PRO A 564 4.38 -26.44 -22.40
N GLU A 565 5.29 -25.63 -22.97
CA GLU A 565 6.30 -24.91 -22.19
C GLU A 565 5.68 -23.73 -21.43
N ALA A 566 4.73 -23.01 -22.05
CA ALA A 566 3.99 -21.95 -21.37
C ALA A 566 3.32 -22.47 -20.09
N VAL A 567 2.66 -23.63 -20.14
CA VAL A 567 2.00 -24.27 -18.99
C VAL A 567 2.98 -24.55 -17.85
N LYS A 568 4.21 -25.01 -18.11
CA LYS A 568 5.21 -25.25 -17.06
C LYS A 568 5.59 -23.97 -16.30
N TYR A 569 5.66 -22.83 -17.00
CA TYR A 569 5.89 -21.54 -16.33
C TYR A 569 4.67 -21.08 -15.54
N LEU A 570 3.45 -21.31 -16.06
CA LEU A 570 2.19 -21.00 -15.36
C LEU A 570 2.01 -21.84 -14.09
N GLU A 571 2.44 -23.11 -14.09
CA GLU A 571 2.46 -23.95 -12.89
C GLU A 571 3.36 -23.36 -11.80
N ARG A 572 4.51 -22.78 -12.17
CA ARG A 572 5.39 -22.06 -11.23
C ARG A 572 4.75 -20.78 -10.70
N VAL A 573 3.99 -20.06 -11.53
CA VAL A 573 3.22 -18.89 -11.08
C VAL A 573 2.18 -19.30 -10.05
N CYS A 574 1.41 -20.37 -10.33
CA CYS A 574 0.40 -20.92 -9.44
C CYS A 574 0.98 -21.37 -8.07
N GLN A 575 2.21 -21.87 -8.04
CA GLN A 575 2.92 -22.19 -6.78
C GLN A 575 3.28 -20.96 -5.94
N VAL A 576 3.41 -19.78 -6.55
CA VAL A 576 3.68 -18.52 -5.85
C VAL A 576 2.37 -17.88 -5.42
N ASP A 577 1.46 -17.68 -6.37
CA ASP A 577 0.15 -17.08 -6.18
C ASP A 577 -0.91 -17.89 -6.96
N PRO A 578 -1.68 -18.75 -6.28
CA PRO A 578 -2.74 -19.52 -6.92
C PRO A 578 -4.03 -18.70 -7.19
N GLU A 579 -4.04 -17.41 -6.87
CA GLU A 579 -5.13 -16.47 -7.19
C GLU A 579 -4.76 -15.52 -8.36
N ASP A 580 -3.63 -15.75 -9.04
CA ASP A 580 -3.14 -14.89 -10.12
C ASP A 580 -4.07 -14.96 -11.35
N VAL A 581 -4.80 -13.87 -11.58
CA VAL A 581 -5.80 -13.74 -12.65
C VAL A 581 -5.19 -13.94 -14.05
N GLN A 582 -4.00 -13.38 -14.29
CA GLN A 582 -3.34 -13.42 -15.60
C GLN A 582 -2.83 -14.83 -15.92
N MET A 583 -2.39 -15.56 -14.89
CA MET A 583 -1.99 -16.95 -15.00
C MET A 583 -3.18 -17.81 -15.44
N HIS A 584 -4.33 -17.72 -14.76
CA HIS A 584 -5.53 -18.49 -15.11
C HIS A 584 -6.03 -18.16 -16.53
N TYR A 585 -6.00 -16.88 -16.91
CA TYR A 585 -6.36 -16.47 -18.28
C TYR A 585 -5.44 -17.09 -19.33
N THR A 586 -4.12 -17.00 -19.12
CA THR A 586 -3.14 -17.55 -20.07
C THR A 586 -3.19 -19.08 -20.11
N ALA A 587 -3.37 -19.74 -18.96
CA ALA A 587 -3.51 -21.19 -18.86
C ALA A 587 -4.76 -21.69 -19.61
N MET A 588 -5.91 -21.02 -19.44
CA MET A 588 -7.13 -21.29 -20.20
C MET A 588 -6.85 -21.26 -21.72
N LEU A 589 -6.16 -20.23 -22.21
CA LEU A 589 -5.83 -20.10 -23.64
C LEU A 589 -4.86 -21.19 -24.12
N CYS A 590 -3.83 -21.51 -23.34
CA CYS A 590 -2.89 -22.60 -23.64
C CYS A 590 -3.62 -23.95 -23.74
N TYR A 591 -4.49 -24.29 -22.78
CA TYR A 591 -5.23 -25.55 -22.80
C TYR A 591 -6.22 -25.64 -23.96
N ARG A 592 -6.88 -24.52 -24.33
CA ARG A 592 -7.67 -24.45 -25.58
C ARG A 592 -6.81 -24.74 -26.81
N GLY A 593 -5.60 -24.17 -26.88
CA GLY A 593 -4.63 -24.42 -27.95
C GLY A 593 -4.14 -25.87 -28.02
N LEU A 594 -4.13 -26.57 -26.88
CA LEU A 594 -3.81 -28.00 -26.77
C LEU A 594 -5.00 -28.94 -27.01
N GLY A 595 -6.22 -28.41 -27.10
CA GLY A 595 -7.45 -29.20 -27.17
C GLY A 595 -7.92 -29.81 -25.84
N ASP A 596 -7.28 -29.47 -24.73
CA ASP A 596 -7.66 -29.92 -23.38
C ASP A 596 -8.83 -29.06 -22.85
N THR A 597 -10.04 -29.46 -23.23
CA THR A 597 -11.26 -28.71 -22.90
C THR A 597 -11.58 -28.75 -21.40
N GLU A 598 -11.23 -29.84 -20.71
CA GLU A 598 -11.50 -29.98 -19.28
C GLU A 598 -10.69 -28.96 -18.47
N ARG A 599 -9.37 -28.92 -18.69
CA ARG A 599 -8.50 -27.96 -18.00
C ARG A 599 -8.79 -26.53 -18.44
N ALA A 600 -9.06 -26.30 -19.71
CA ALA A 600 -9.47 -24.97 -20.19
C ALA A 600 -10.70 -24.43 -19.45
N ASN A 601 -11.73 -25.26 -19.27
CA ASN A 601 -12.95 -24.86 -18.56
C ASN A 601 -12.68 -24.59 -17.07
N ARG A 602 -11.82 -25.41 -16.44
CA ARG A 602 -11.40 -25.19 -15.05
C ARG A 602 -10.72 -23.83 -14.88
N GLU A 603 -9.73 -23.52 -15.72
CA GLU A 603 -9.00 -22.26 -15.64
C GLU A 603 -9.88 -21.06 -15.98
N GLN A 604 -10.86 -21.22 -16.88
CA GLN A 604 -11.85 -20.19 -17.15
C GLN A 604 -12.68 -19.84 -15.90
N LEU A 605 -13.17 -20.85 -15.16
CA LEU A 605 -13.93 -20.63 -13.94
C LEU A 605 -13.10 -19.90 -12.86
N LEU A 606 -11.81 -20.21 -12.75
CA LEU A 606 -10.90 -19.54 -11.81
C LEU A 606 -10.59 -18.11 -12.24
N PHE A 607 -10.36 -17.89 -13.54
CA PHE A 607 -10.23 -16.54 -14.10
C PHE A 607 -11.47 -15.69 -13.80
N GLU A 608 -12.67 -16.20 -14.09
CA GLU A 608 -13.92 -15.49 -13.81
C GLU A 608 -14.15 -15.24 -12.32
N ARG A 609 -13.74 -16.17 -11.45
CA ARG A 609 -13.83 -16.02 -9.99
C ARG A 609 -12.93 -14.90 -9.47
N TYR A 610 -11.69 -14.81 -9.93
CA TYR A 610 -10.70 -13.87 -9.39
C TYR A 610 -10.68 -12.52 -10.12
N LYS A 611 -11.17 -12.44 -11.37
CA LYS A 611 -11.25 -11.18 -12.14
C LYS A 611 -12.13 -10.15 -11.42
N ALA A 612 -11.65 -8.91 -11.25
CA ALA A 612 -12.38 -7.82 -10.59
C ALA A 612 -13.76 -7.53 -11.23
N ASP A 613 -14.71 -6.99 -10.44
CA ASP A 613 -16.04 -6.65 -10.96
C ASP A 613 -16.04 -5.32 -11.71
N GLU A 614 -16.21 -5.39 -13.02
CA GLU A 614 -16.29 -4.24 -13.92
C GLU A 614 -17.67 -3.53 -13.84
N ALA A 615 -18.73 -4.20 -13.33
CA ALA A 615 -20.09 -3.65 -13.22
C ALA A 615 -20.29 -2.72 -12.00
N SER A 616 -19.33 -2.74 -11.06
CA SER A 616 -19.41 -2.04 -9.77
C SER A 616 -19.24 -0.52 -9.85
N GLN A 617 -19.04 0.05 -11.05
CA GLN A 617 -19.01 1.50 -11.26
C GLN A 617 -20.35 2.18 -10.95
N THR A 618 -21.48 1.49 -11.19
CA THR A 618 -22.82 2.02 -10.90
C THR A 618 -23.02 2.31 -9.41
N ILE A 619 -22.49 1.46 -8.54
CA ILE A 619 -22.54 1.61 -7.07
C ILE A 619 -21.78 2.87 -6.62
N THR A 620 -20.62 3.14 -7.22
CA THR A 620 -19.82 4.33 -6.87
C THR A 620 -20.48 5.65 -7.27
N ALA A 621 -21.38 5.63 -8.26
CA ALA A 621 -21.98 6.85 -8.81
C ALA A 621 -22.78 7.64 -7.76
N GLN A 622 -23.54 6.95 -6.90
CA GLN A 622 -24.30 7.60 -5.83
C GLN A 622 -23.37 8.35 -4.88
N ARG A 623 -22.32 7.68 -4.38
CA ARG A 623 -21.37 8.29 -3.44
C ARG A 623 -20.70 9.52 -4.04
N ARG A 624 -20.30 9.43 -5.30
CA ARG A 624 -19.66 10.52 -6.05
C ARG A 624 -20.55 11.76 -6.22
N MET A 625 -21.87 11.60 -6.25
CA MET A 625 -22.80 12.72 -6.35
C MET A 625 -23.03 13.41 -5.00
N VAL A 626 -22.99 12.65 -3.90
CA VAL A 626 -23.32 13.17 -2.56
C VAL A 626 -22.10 13.67 -1.78
N SER A 627 -20.89 13.27 -2.15
CA SER A 627 -19.64 13.80 -1.58
C SER A 627 -18.69 14.24 -2.69
N PRO A 628 -18.59 15.55 -2.95
CA PRO A 628 -17.58 16.12 -3.84
C PRO A 628 -16.16 15.76 -3.43
N GLU A 629 -15.89 15.69 -2.13
CA GLU A 629 -14.58 15.37 -1.55
C GLU A 629 -14.16 13.94 -1.90
N ASP A 630 -15.02 12.95 -1.67
CA ASP A 630 -14.73 11.56 -2.06
C ASP A 630 -14.64 11.38 -3.59
N ASN A 631 -15.40 12.17 -4.35
CA ASN A 631 -15.30 12.18 -5.80
C ASN A 631 -14.02 12.88 -6.31
N ASN A 632 -13.45 13.79 -5.53
CA ASN A 632 -12.15 14.39 -5.79
C ASN A 632 -11.06 13.36 -5.47
N GLU A 633 -11.10 12.81 -4.25
CA GLU A 633 -10.09 11.89 -3.72
C GLU A 633 -9.97 10.60 -4.54
N ARG A 634 -11.02 10.13 -5.21
CA ARG A 634 -10.89 8.95 -6.09
C ARG A 634 -10.04 9.20 -7.35
N GLN A 635 -9.78 10.45 -7.71
CA GLN A 635 -8.99 10.78 -8.88
C GLN A 635 -7.51 10.56 -8.53
N LEU A 636 -6.72 10.05 -9.47
CA LEU A 636 -5.30 9.79 -9.19
C LEU A 636 -4.49 11.08 -9.07
N ILE A 637 -4.95 12.15 -9.71
CA ILE A 637 -4.34 13.48 -9.70
C ILE A 637 -5.46 14.49 -9.46
N HIS A 638 -5.45 15.10 -8.29
CA HIS A 638 -6.35 16.17 -7.88
C HIS A 638 -5.63 17.10 -6.90
N ASP A 639 -6.20 18.27 -6.71
CA ASP A 639 -5.72 19.23 -5.72
C ASP A 639 -6.57 19.14 -4.44
N HIS A 640 -5.91 19.24 -3.30
CA HIS A 640 -6.51 19.43 -1.99
C HIS A 640 -6.57 20.92 -1.67
N GLU A 641 -7.69 21.37 -1.14
CA GLU A 641 -7.94 22.77 -0.79
C GLU A 641 -8.01 22.96 0.73
N SER A 642 -7.92 24.21 1.17
CA SER A 642 -7.98 24.53 2.61
C SER A 642 -9.40 24.34 3.14
N VAL A 643 -9.52 23.81 4.36
CA VAL A 643 -10.72 23.99 5.16
C VAL A 643 -10.92 25.48 5.46
N PRO A 644 -12.15 25.93 5.81
CA PRO A 644 -12.37 27.27 6.32
C PRO A 644 -11.49 27.56 7.53
N LEU A 645 -10.73 28.65 7.45
CA LEU A 645 -9.83 29.09 8.51
C LEU A 645 -10.54 30.05 9.46
N PRO A 646 -10.16 30.06 10.76
CA PRO A 646 -10.80 30.87 11.80
C PRO A 646 -10.58 32.38 11.66
#